data_AF-A0A3R7NPP1-F1
#
_entry.id   AF-A0A3R7NPP1-F1
#
_cell.length_a   1.000
_cell.length_b   1.000
_cell.length_c   1.000
_cell.angle_alpha   90.00
_cell.angle_beta   90.00
_cell.angle_gamma   90.00
#
_symmetry.space_group_name_H-M   'P 1'
#
loop_
_entity.id
_entity.type
_entity.pdbx_description
1 polymer ?
#
loop_
_entity_poly.entity_id
_entity_poly.type
_entity_poly.pdbx_seq_one_letter_code
_entity_poly.pdbx_strand_id
1 'polypeptide(L)'
;MQRGTTMISGNPFREKSNDSSPPEDGGRGAQTIAEAIKKDDAAMAKQLAVLSRRPEAKPQTKKTVSIRGGAATCPVVCRNGRGLRTVEIKEVHSTEMFIAKKRDVGLMRLALANKEAEIRHLEEEMDRAEKRLRQQQEQLASTEEKFNNFLKHSNLEQDAAVRRAEVESKAKLERLIDIKKLSAQISHMEQDMRKTDVQLELCMEYKNFMDSLTEPQWFYDVLCGLRVNDISQVILRETEEKYTRRAEELTEAVKQAAARRESRQRRIAAARERGTVFLEPGRSGERDDGTLEEDEEEEVSLEVQLEKLHQDLEAEAQRQQEEATASIKREVESLSVDEVRAVLDKAYPQERIPMYFTEPDQILDIFINVEEGNLFLIQNSQELEEELERVAMEYFSEQEEMSTMVRQRSAQMESLATRIKEAQQRLSQLEARLLDLESIDSGADAGDDAARNKNGVGSPRRDKAGTVMRQEVLKRLIERAVADIFRCISQQQTTAARRPEDSEGAEDAMQSGGRAKSLTGQKRASQFAVLPKNKGKKKERTVTGSATAGGVDAPNDADAGANMWPVEMLTIIENKIDEYIRYINDPENGVEQSLIMSVIKIRDKERRHQARVVQLERQSIEREERNRRALERSQAPVVRRRGKPIMWRSRPPVETAHGTEVKQGPVTTKEADQDEEFFR
;
A
#
# COMPACT_ATOMS: atom_id res chain seq x y z
N MET A 1 20.86 -0.24 21.35
CA MET A 1 19.40 -0.05 21.25
C MET A 1 19.05 0.46 19.87
N GLN A 2 17.84 0.17 19.38
CA GLN A 2 17.15 0.74 18.19
C GLN A 2 17.94 0.66 16.86
N ARG A 3 17.53 -0.17 15.89
CA ARG A 3 16.36 -0.04 14.97
C ARG A 3 16.47 1.19 14.05
N GLY A 4 16.70 0.93 12.77
CA GLY A 4 16.65 1.88 11.66
C GLY A 4 16.52 1.10 10.34
N THR A 5 15.37 1.19 9.68
CA THR A 5 14.94 0.26 8.63
C THR A 5 15.50 0.63 7.25
N THR A 6 15.92 -0.37 6.47
CA THR A 6 16.18 -0.21 5.02
C THR A 6 15.51 -1.31 4.21
N MET A 7 14.45 -0.95 3.47
CA MET A 7 13.87 -1.76 2.40
C MET A 7 14.40 -1.23 1.06
N ILE A 8 14.93 -2.11 0.20
CA ILE A 8 14.98 -1.94 -1.26
C ILE A 8 15.30 -3.30 -1.93
N SER A 9 14.67 -3.52 -3.08
CA SER A 9 14.56 -4.76 -3.86
C SER A 9 15.74 -5.75 -3.86
N GLY A 10 15.45 -6.98 -3.43
CA GLY A 10 16.22 -8.17 -3.81
C GLY A 10 15.95 -8.57 -5.27
N ASN A 11 16.98 -9.03 -5.98
CA ASN A 11 16.91 -9.39 -7.41
C ASN A 11 16.79 -10.93 -7.57
N PRO A 12 15.66 -11.46 -8.09
CA PRO A 12 15.23 -12.85 -7.82
C PRO A 12 15.91 -13.96 -8.63
N PHE A 13 17.07 -13.71 -9.27
CA PHE A 13 17.72 -14.67 -10.18
C PHE A 13 19.21 -14.91 -9.89
N ARG A 14 19.66 -14.84 -8.63
CA ARG A 14 21.08 -15.02 -8.31
C ARG A 14 21.41 -15.63 -6.95
N GLU A 15 20.95 -16.85 -6.71
CA GLU A 15 21.57 -17.70 -5.69
C GLU A 15 22.90 -18.29 -6.17
N LYS A 16 23.83 -18.45 -5.23
CA LYS A 16 24.98 -19.34 -5.30
C LYS A 16 24.98 -20.16 -4.02
N SER A 17 24.80 -21.47 -4.12
CA SER A 17 25.10 -22.41 -3.05
C SER A 17 26.50 -23.02 -3.25
N ASN A 18 27.14 -23.44 -2.16
CA ASN A 18 28.42 -24.14 -2.16
C ASN A 18 28.39 -25.21 -1.06
N ASP A 19 29.08 -26.32 -1.29
CA ASP A 19 29.38 -27.42 -0.35
C ASP A 19 28.21 -28.18 0.32
N SER A 20 27.86 -29.32 -0.28
CA SER A 20 27.88 -30.62 0.42
C SER A 20 27.88 -31.77 -0.60
N SER A 21 28.23 -32.99 -0.18
CA SER A 21 28.37 -34.18 -1.02
C SER A 21 28.28 -35.46 -0.18
N PRO A 22 28.04 -36.65 -0.77
CA PRO A 22 27.05 -37.00 -1.80
C PRO A 22 26.02 -38.01 -1.24
N PRO A 23 25.03 -38.45 -2.05
CA PRO A 23 25.06 -39.88 -2.45
C PRO A 23 24.63 -40.10 -3.93
N GLU A 24 24.42 -41.37 -4.31
CA GLU A 24 24.43 -41.84 -5.71
C GLU A 24 23.05 -42.04 -6.39
N ASP A 25 23.13 -42.23 -7.71
CA ASP A 25 22.16 -42.81 -8.66
C ASP A 25 20.90 -42.01 -9.04
N GLY A 26 20.29 -42.37 -10.19
CA GLY A 26 19.03 -41.80 -10.71
C GLY A 26 19.13 -41.02 -12.04
N GLY A 27 20.32 -40.92 -12.65
CA GLY A 27 20.59 -40.04 -13.80
C GLY A 27 19.95 -40.42 -15.15
N ARG A 28 18.62 -40.39 -15.28
CA ARG A 28 17.90 -40.78 -16.52
C ARG A 28 17.19 -39.63 -17.25
N GLY A 29 17.99 -38.85 -17.99
CA GLY A 29 17.61 -38.43 -19.35
C GLY A 29 16.70 -37.21 -19.55
N ALA A 30 17.23 -36.00 -19.30
CA ALA A 30 16.72 -34.76 -19.91
C ALA A 30 17.51 -34.41 -21.19
N GLN A 31 17.51 -35.28 -22.20
CA GLN A 31 18.05 -34.94 -23.52
C GLN A 31 17.11 -33.92 -24.18
N THR A 32 17.62 -32.74 -24.54
CA THR A 32 16.80 -31.74 -25.23
C THR A 32 16.40 -32.23 -26.62
N ILE A 33 15.27 -31.74 -27.15
CA ILE A 33 14.79 -32.13 -28.49
C ILE A 33 15.87 -31.83 -29.57
N ALA A 34 16.64 -30.76 -29.38
CA ALA A 34 17.78 -30.42 -30.25
C ALA A 34 18.94 -31.41 -30.17
N GLU A 35 19.15 -32.10 -29.05
CA GLU A 35 20.14 -33.17 -28.90
C GLU A 35 19.63 -34.50 -29.45
N ALA A 36 18.34 -34.80 -29.27
CA ALA A 36 17.70 -35.96 -29.90
C ALA A 36 17.81 -35.87 -31.44
N ILE A 37 17.41 -34.73 -32.03
CA ILE A 37 17.53 -34.50 -33.48
C ILE A 37 18.99 -34.64 -33.94
N LYS A 38 19.96 -34.01 -33.26
CA LYS A 38 21.39 -34.16 -33.61
C LYS A 38 21.89 -35.61 -33.52
N LYS A 39 21.32 -36.41 -32.61
CA LYS A 39 21.69 -37.82 -32.40
C LYS A 39 21.09 -38.72 -33.48
N ASP A 40 19.87 -38.43 -33.92
CA ASP A 40 19.19 -39.13 -35.00
C ASP A 40 19.75 -38.74 -36.38
N ASP A 41 20.06 -37.46 -36.61
CA ASP A 41 20.82 -37.00 -37.78
C ASP A 41 22.21 -37.67 -37.84
N ALA A 42 22.90 -37.76 -36.69
CA ALA A 42 24.18 -38.46 -36.60
C ALA A 42 24.06 -40.00 -36.74
N ALA A 43 22.88 -40.59 -36.47
CA ALA A 43 22.61 -41.99 -36.75
C ALA A 43 22.32 -42.23 -38.24
N MET A 44 21.51 -41.36 -38.85
CA MET A 44 21.21 -41.39 -40.29
C MET A 44 22.47 -41.18 -41.13
N ALA A 45 23.33 -40.22 -40.75
CA ALA A 45 24.63 -40.00 -41.37
C ALA A 45 25.56 -41.22 -41.23
N LYS A 46 25.51 -41.97 -40.12
CA LYS A 46 26.27 -43.23 -39.96
C LYS A 46 25.71 -44.34 -40.84
N GLN A 47 24.39 -44.46 -41.01
CA GLN A 47 23.81 -45.45 -41.92
C GLN A 47 24.15 -45.14 -43.39
N LEU A 48 24.08 -43.87 -43.80
CA LEU A 48 24.57 -43.41 -45.11
C LEU A 48 26.08 -43.67 -45.29
N ALA A 49 26.90 -43.46 -44.27
CA ALA A 49 28.33 -43.76 -44.30
C ALA A 49 28.64 -45.27 -44.41
N VAL A 50 27.76 -46.15 -43.92
CA VAL A 50 27.87 -47.60 -44.14
C VAL A 50 27.52 -47.97 -45.58
N LEU A 51 26.45 -47.40 -46.14
CA LEU A 51 26.05 -47.63 -47.55
C LEU A 51 27.07 -47.03 -48.56
N SER A 52 27.83 -46.02 -48.16
CA SER A 52 28.87 -45.37 -48.97
C SER A 52 30.21 -46.14 -49.01
N ARG A 53 30.41 -47.18 -48.19
CA ARG A 53 31.66 -47.95 -48.15
C ARG A 53 31.79 -48.94 -49.32
N ARG A 54 32.36 -48.48 -50.44
CA ARG A 54 33.18 -49.36 -51.30
C ARG A 54 34.54 -49.63 -50.63
N PRO A 55 35.09 -50.85 -50.73
CA PRO A 55 36.42 -51.15 -50.22
C PRO A 55 37.52 -50.62 -51.15
N GLU A 56 38.53 -49.95 -50.61
CA GLU A 56 39.82 -49.81 -51.29
C GLU A 56 40.72 -51.02 -50.99
N ALA A 57 41.45 -51.48 -52.02
CA ALA A 57 42.64 -52.32 -51.85
C ALA A 57 43.81 -51.62 -52.55
N LYS A 58 44.91 -51.40 -51.82
CA LYS A 58 46.07 -50.60 -52.26
C LYS A 58 47.29 -51.48 -52.65
N PRO A 59 48.31 -50.93 -53.34
CA PRO A 59 49.09 -51.68 -54.34
C PRO A 59 50.46 -52.18 -53.86
N GLN A 60 51.08 -53.06 -54.65
CA GLN A 60 52.55 -53.15 -54.84
C GLN A 60 52.91 -53.47 -56.30
N THR A 61 54.20 -53.49 -56.67
CA THR A 61 54.66 -53.26 -58.07
C THR A 61 55.80 -54.17 -58.55
N LYS A 62 55.91 -54.31 -59.90
CA LYS A 62 57.08 -54.74 -60.70
C LYS A 62 57.63 -56.18 -60.53
N LYS A 63 57.43 -57.04 -61.55
CA LYS A 63 58.50 -57.56 -62.47
C LYS A 63 58.08 -58.74 -63.41
N THR A 64 58.28 -58.51 -64.72
CA THR A 64 58.84 -59.43 -65.77
C THR A 64 58.45 -60.92 -65.95
N VAL A 65 58.19 -61.27 -67.24
CA VAL A 65 58.68 -62.48 -67.98
C VAL A 65 57.86 -63.81 -68.00
N SER A 66 57.12 -63.99 -69.11
CA SER A 66 57.29 -65.04 -70.18
C SER A 66 56.87 -66.53 -70.02
N ILE A 67 56.01 -66.97 -70.96
CA ILE A 67 56.02 -68.23 -71.75
C ILE A 67 55.49 -69.60 -71.19
N ARG A 68 54.74 -70.32 -72.09
CA ARG A 68 54.43 -71.77 -72.23
C ARG A 68 53.22 -72.43 -71.51
N GLY A 69 52.61 -73.40 -72.23
CA GLY A 69 51.53 -74.32 -71.81
C GLY A 69 50.11 -73.73 -71.99
N GLY A 70 49.08 -74.40 -72.53
CA GLY A 70 48.90 -75.80 -72.98
C GLY A 70 47.91 -76.57 -72.09
N ALA A 71 46.88 -77.26 -72.58
CA ALA A 71 46.39 -77.47 -73.94
C ALA A 71 44.91 -77.96 -73.99
N ALA A 72 44.35 -78.05 -75.20
CA ALA A 72 43.22 -78.90 -75.63
C ALA A 72 41.82 -78.78 -74.98
N THR A 73 40.88 -78.21 -75.75
CA THR A 73 39.66 -78.97 -76.17
C THR A 73 39.16 -78.46 -77.52
N CYS A 74 38.56 -79.33 -78.34
CA CYS A 74 37.95 -79.01 -79.64
C CYS A 74 36.51 -79.54 -79.71
N PRO A 75 35.67 -78.98 -80.58
CA PRO A 75 35.34 -79.65 -81.86
C PRO A 75 35.53 -78.68 -83.05
N VAL A 76 36.10 -79.00 -84.21
CA VAL A 76 35.79 -80.08 -85.19
C VAL A 76 34.29 -80.12 -85.51
N VAL A 77 33.76 -79.33 -86.46
CA VAL A 77 33.50 -79.73 -87.86
C VAL A 77 32.97 -78.49 -88.59
N CYS A 78 33.34 -78.15 -89.83
CA CYS A 78 34.55 -78.47 -90.59
C CYS A 78 34.76 -77.34 -91.62
N ARG A 79 36.02 -76.97 -91.91
CA ARG A 79 36.35 -75.87 -92.82
C ARG A 79 36.50 -76.39 -94.25
N ASN A 80 35.48 -76.20 -95.10
CA ASN A 80 35.54 -76.55 -96.53
C ASN A 80 36.55 -75.67 -97.28
N GLY A 81 37.83 -76.04 -97.18
CA GLY A 81 38.88 -75.61 -98.09
C GLY A 81 38.57 -76.15 -99.48
N ARG A 82 37.81 -75.38 -100.28
CA ARG A 82 37.69 -75.60 -101.73
C ARG A 82 39.11 -75.56 -102.28
N GLY A 83 39.65 -76.75 -102.56
CA GLY A 83 41.04 -76.90 -102.94
C GLY A 83 41.39 -76.00 -104.10
N LEU A 84 42.56 -75.36 -104.02
CA LEU A 84 43.17 -74.72 -105.18
C LEU A 84 43.32 -75.81 -106.25
N ARG A 85 42.42 -75.82 -107.24
CA ARG A 85 42.57 -76.66 -108.42
C ARG A 85 43.74 -76.13 -109.21
N THR A 86 44.93 -76.61 -108.88
CA THR A 86 46.13 -76.51 -109.72
C THR A 86 45.93 -77.40 -110.94
N VAL A 87 45.00 -76.99 -111.81
CA VAL A 87 44.95 -77.49 -113.17
C VAL A 87 46.21 -76.95 -113.82
N GLU A 88 47.16 -77.84 -114.10
CA GLU A 88 48.32 -77.50 -114.93
C GLU A 88 47.85 -77.35 -116.38
N ILE A 89 47.30 -76.17 -116.66
CA ILE A 89 46.88 -75.76 -117.99
C ILE A 89 48.16 -75.62 -118.83
N LYS A 90 48.46 -76.65 -119.64
CA LYS A 90 49.50 -76.63 -120.67
C LYS A 90 49.10 -75.76 -121.87
N GLU A 91 48.76 -74.50 -121.61
CA GLU A 91 48.66 -73.48 -122.64
C GLU A 91 50.05 -72.90 -122.90
N VAL A 92 50.47 -72.84 -124.16
CA VAL A 92 51.76 -72.24 -124.56
C VAL A 92 51.63 -70.72 -124.59
N HIS A 93 51.52 -70.13 -123.40
CA HIS A 93 51.49 -68.67 -123.24
C HIS A 93 52.87 -68.08 -123.54
N SER A 94 52.92 -67.13 -124.48
CA SER A 94 54.03 -66.18 -124.55
C SER A 94 54.23 -65.54 -123.17
N THR A 95 55.50 -65.37 -122.76
CA THR A 95 55.87 -64.87 -121.43
C THR A 95 55.17 -63.56 -121.09
N GLU A 96 54.98 -62.70 -122.09
CA GLU A 96 54.25 -61.44 -122.01
C GLU A 96 52.79 -61.58 -121.53
N MET A 97 52.05 -62.58 -122.01
CA MET A 97 50.65 -62.82 -121.58
C MET A 97 50.54 -63.38 -120.16
N PHE A 98 51.54 -64.15 -119.70
CA PHE A 98 51.64 -64.54 -118.29
C PHE A 98 51.98 -63.34 -117.41
N ILE A 99 52.90 -62.48 -117.85
CA ILE A 99 53.27 -61.24 -117.18
C ILE A 99 52.07 -60.28 -117.10
N ALA A 100 51.27 -60.15 -118.15
CA ALA A 100 50.02 -59.38 -118.16
C ALA A 100 49.03 -59.91 -117.12
N LYS A 101 48.60 -61.19 -117.22
CA LYS A 101 47.70 -61.82 -116.23
C LYS A 101 48.22 -61.71 -114.78
N LYS A 102 49.54 -61.75 -114.56
CA LYS A 102 50.16 -61.54 -113.25
C LYS A 102 50.10 -60.08 -112.78
N ARG A 103 50.28 -59.10 -113.68
CA ARG A 103 50.08 -57.67 -113.40
C ARG A 103 48.62 -57.40 -113.05
N ASP A 104 47.66 -57.93 -113.81
CA ASP A 104 46.22 -57.72 -113.57
C ASP A 104 45.79 -58.27 -112.21
N VAL A 105 46.22 -59.49 -111.86
CA VAL A 105 45.99 -60.08 -110.52
C VAL A 105 46.72 -59.29 -109.42
N GLY A 106 47.88 -58.71 -109.72
CA GLY A 106 48.60 -57.81 -108.79
C GLY A 106 47.86 -56.50 -108.54
N LEU A 107 47.36 -55.85 -109.59
CA LEU A 107 46.57 -54.62 -109.55
C LEU A 107 45.23 -54.85 -108.84
N MET A 108 44.53 -55.95 -109.12
CA MET A 108 43.29 -56.29 -108.44
C MET A 108 43.51 -56.59 -106.96
N ARG A 109 44.62 -57.25 -106.59
CA ARG A 109 45.01 -57.43 -105.18
C ARG A 109 45.36 -56.11 -104.49
N LEU A 110 46.05 -55.20 -105.16
CA LEU A 110 46.35 -53.87 -104.64
C LEU A 110 45.07 -53.03 -104.46
N ALA A 111 44.15 -53.07 -105.42
CA ALA A 111 42.85 -52.41 -105.34
C ALA A 111 41.98 -52.97 -104.20
N LEU A 112 41.95 -54.30 -104.03
CA LEU A 112 41.27 -54.95 -102.90
C LEU A 112 41.93 -54.57 -101.56
N ALA A 113 43.26 -54.65 -101.44
CA ALA A 113 43.97 -54.27 -100.22
C ALA A 113 43.78 -52.78 -99.86
N ASN A 114 43.72 -51.89 -100.86
CA ASN A 114 43.38 -50.48 -100.65
C ASN A 114 41.93 -50.32 -100.17
N LYS A 115 40.96 -51.03 -100.75
CA LYS A 115 39.56 -50.98 -100.30
C LYS A 115 39.37 -51.63 -98.92
N GLU A 116 40.08 -52.70 -98.60
CA GLU A 116 40.14 -53.29 -97.26
C GLU A 116 40.82 -52.38 -96.23
N ALA A 117 41.73 -51.48 -96.64
CA ALA A 117 42.32 -50.45 -95.77
C ALA A 117 41.38 -49.24 -95.59
N GLU A 118 40.71 -48.82 -96.66
CA GLU A 118 39.70 -47.74 -96.66
C GLU A 118 38.47 -48.11 -95.82
N ILE A 119 37.98 -49.35 -95.94
CA ILE A 119 36.92 -49.91 -95.08
C ILE A 119 37.38 -49.87 -93.62
N ARG A 120 38.58 -50.37 -93.28
CA ARG A 120 39.10 -50.33 -91.91
C ARG A 120 39.25 -48.90 -91.37
N HIS A 121 39.65 -47.94 -92.19
CA HIS A 121 39.71 -46.53 -91.77
C HIS A 121 38.32 -46.01 -91.40
N LEU A 122 37.32 -46.26 -92.25
CA LEU A 122 35.93 -45.87 -92.02
C LEU A 122 35.32 -46.60 -90.81
N GLU A 123 35.62 -47.89 -90.63
CA GLU A 123 35.25 -48.67 -89.44
C GLU A 123 35.85 -48.04 -88.18
N GLU A 124 37.16 -47.73 -88.16
CA GLU A 124 37.78 -47.05 -87.01
C GLU A 124 37.23 -45.64 -86.76
N GLU A 125 36.83 -44.90 -87.81
CA GLU A 125 36.18 -43.59 -87.68
C GLU A 125 34.74 -43.70 -87.13
N MET A 126 33.97 -44.69 -87.58
CA MET A 126 32.67 -45.02 -86.97
C MET A 126 32.86 -45.43 -85.51
N ASP A 127 33.85 -46.27 -85.19
CA ASP A 127 34.18 -46.70 -83.83
C ASP A 127 34.51 -45.49 -82.92
N ARG A 128 35.28 -44.52 -83.44
CA ARG A 128 35.59 -43.25 -82.75
C ARG A 128 34.35 -42.38 -82.57
N ALA A 129 33.47 -42.31 -83.57
CA ALA A 129 32.22 -41.54 -83.50
C ALA A 129 31.22 -42.17 -82.51
N GLU A 130 31.04 -43.49 -82.55
CA GLU A 130 30.15 -44.25 -81.67
C GLU A 130 30.63 -44.18 -80.21
N LYS A 131 31.94 -44.25 -79.96
CA LYS A 131 32.52 -44.06 -78.61
C LYS A 131 32.29 -42.65 -78.07
N ARG A 132 32.39 -41.61 -78.91
CA ARG A 132 32.03 -40.23 -78.53
C ARG A 132 30.53 -40.09 -78.24
N LEU A 133 29.68 -40.70 -79.07
CA LEU A 133 28.22 -40.68 -78.88
C LEU A 133 27.80 -41.39 -77.60
N ARG A 134 28.37 -42.56 -77.28
CA ARG A 134 28.16 -43.25 -75.99
C ARG A 134 28.60 -42.37 -74.82
N GLN A 135 29.77 -41.75 -74.89
CA GLN A 135 30.23 -40.82 -73.84
C GLN A 135 29.28 -39.64 -73.63
N GLN A 136 28.70 -39.08 -74.70
CA GLN A 136 27.69 -38.02 -74.61
C GLN A 136 26.36 -38.54 -74.02
N GLN A 137 25.92 -39.74 -74.40
CA GLN A 137 24.73 -40.39 -73.84
C GLN A 137 24.89 -40.72 -72.35
N GLU A 138 26.05 -41.26 -71.94
CA GLU A 138 26.41 -41.52 -70.54
C GLU A 138 26.49 -40.23 -69.72
N GLN A 139 27.03 -39.15 -70.28
CA GLN A 139 27.03 -37.83 -69.64
C GLN A 139 25.61 -37.28 -69.46
N LEU A 140 24.76 -37.35 -70.50
CA LEU A 140 23.38 -36.90 -70.44
C LEU A 140 22.57 -37.70 -69.41
N ALA A 141 22.62 -39.03 -69.45
CA ALA A 141 21.99 -39.90 -68.45
C ALA A 141 22.49 -39.59 -67.03
N SER A 142 23.81 -39.40 -66.85
CA SER A 142 24.38 -39.04 -65.56
C SER A 142 24.01 -37.62 -65.09
N THR A 143 23.64 -36.70 -66.00
CA THR A 143 23.05 -35.41 -65.61
C THR A 143 21.56 -35.51 -65.31
N GLU A 144 20.82 -36.36 -66.02
CA GLU A 144 19.41 -36.65 -65.76
C GLU A 144 19.21 -37.32 -64.40
N GLU A 145 20.02 -38.33 -64.06
CA GLU A 145 20.02 -38.95 -62.72
C GLU A 145 20.28 -37.92 -61.62
N LYS A 146 21.29 -37.05 -61.80
CA LYS A 146 21.62 -35.97 -60.84
C LYS A 146 20.47 -34.97 -60.69
N PHE A 147 19.84 -34.58 -61.79
CA PHE A 147 18.70 -33.66 -61.78
C PHE A 147 17.47 -34.28 -61.12
N ASN A 148 17.13 -35.52 -61.46
CA ASN A 148 16.03 -36.26 -60.83
C ASN A 148 16.28 -36.50 -59.33
N ASN A 149 17.52 -36.73 -58.91
CA ASN A 149 17.88 -36.84 -57.49
C ASN A 149 17.85 -35.47 -56.78
N PHE A 150 18.25 -34.39 -57.44
CA PHE A 150 18.11 -33.03 -56.93
C PHE A 150 16.64 -32.64 -56.73
N LEU A 151 15.76 -32.92 -57.69
CA LEU A 151 14.31 -32.69 -57.55
C LEU A 151 13.73 -33.50 -56.38
N LYS A 152 14.09 -34.78 -56.23
CA LYS A 152 13.67 -35.61 -55.09
C LYS A 152 14.12 -35.02 -53.75
N HIS A 153 15.38 -34.57 -53.65
CA HIS A 153 15.89 -33.93 -52.44
C HIS A 153 15.19 -32.61 -52.14
N SER A 154 15.08 -31.73 -53.14
CA SER A 154 14.42 -30.41 -53.02
C SER A 154 12.97 -30.55 -52.57
N ASN A 155 12.21 -31.48 -53.18
CA ASN A 155 10.82 -31.73 -52.78
C ASN A 155 10.73 -32.29 -51.35
N LEU A 156 11.56 -33.27 -50.99
CA LEU A 156 11.62 -33.84 -49.64
C LEU A 156 12.01 -32.80 -48.57
N GLU A 157 12.89 -31.87 -48.93
CA GLU A 157 13.38 -30.78 -48.07
C GLU A 157 12.32 -29.68 -47.89
N GLN A 158 11.58 -29.33 -48.96
CA GLN A 158 10.41 -28.45 -48.88
C GLN A 158 9.31 -29.05 -48.00
N ASP A 159 8.98 -30.33 -48.23
CA ASP A 159 8.07 -31.13 -47.40
C ASP A 159 8.48 -31.15 -45.91
N ALA A 160 9.78 -31.30 -45.64
CA ALA A 160 10.32 -31.26 -44.29
C ALA A 160 10.27 -29.85 -43.68
N ALA A 161 10.49 -28.80 -44.47
CA ALA A 161 10.37 -27.41 -44.03
C ALA A 161 8.91 -27.06 -43.68
N VAL A 162 7.93 -27.47 -44.51
CA VAL A 162 6.49 -27.30 -44.24
C VAL A 162 6.11 -28.04 -42.95
N ARG A 163 6.50 -29.31 -42.78
CA ARG A 163 6.22 -30.07 -41.55
C ARG A 163 6.85 -29.45 -40.29
N ARG A 164 8.07 -28.90 -40.38
CA ARG A 164 8.69 -28.15 -39.27
C ARG A 164 7.87 -26.89 -38.91
N ALA A 165 7.50 -26.09 -39.92
CA ALA A 165 6.69 -24.88 -39.73
C ALA A 165 5.31 -25.19 -39.13
N GLU A 166 4.65 -26.28 -39.55
CA GLU A 166 3.41 -26.75 -38.93
C GLU A 166 3.58 -27.14 -37.47
N VAL A 167 4.63 -27.89 -37.11
CA VAL A 167 4.90 -28.31 -35.73
C VAL A 167 5.18 -27.10 -34.85
N GLU A 168 5.98 -26.14 -35.33
CA GLU A 168 6.18 -24.88 -34.61
C GLU A 168 4.90 -24.05 -34.46
N SER A 169 4.03 -24.04 -35.48
CA SER A 169 2.73 -23.34 -35.42
C SER A 169 1.79 -23.98 -34.40
N LYS A 170 1.72 -25.32 -34.38
CA LYS A 170 0.96 -26.10 -33.38
C LYS A 170 1.48 -25.84 -31.96
N ALA A 171 2.80 -25.90 -31.76
CA ALA A 171 3.42 -25.59 -30.46
C ALA A 171 3.18 -24.13 -30.02
N LYS A 172 3.18 -23.15 -30.93
CA LYS A 172 2.81 -21.75 -30.63
C LYS A 172 1.33 -21.64 -30.21
N LEU A 173 0.42 -22.34 -30.89
CA LEU A 173 -1.00 -22.36 -30.55
C LEU A 173 -1.27 -23.02 -29.18
N GLU A 174 -0.61 -24.13 -28.87
CA GLU A 174 -0.67 -24.79 -27.55
C GLU A 174 -0.24 -23.82 -26.43
N ARG A 175 0.87 -23.11 -26.61
CA ARG A 175 1.33 -22.11 -25.63
C ARG A 175 0.37 -20.93 -25.50
N LEU A 176 -0.25 -20.48 -26.59
CA LEU A 176 -1.30 -19.45 -26.53
C LEU A 176 -2.57 -19.92 -25.80
N ILE A 177 -2.91 -21.21 -25.90
CA ILE A 177 -4.01 -21.82 -25.14
C ILE A 177 -3.65 -21.89 -23.65
N ASP A 178 -2.44 -22.29 -23.30
CA ASP A 178 -1.99 -22.36 -21.90
C ASP A 178 -1.86 -20.96 -21.26
N ILE A 179 -1.35 -19.96 -22.00
CA ILE A 179 -1.38 -18.56 -21.57
C ILE A 179 -2.82 -18.12 -21.28
N LYS A 180 -3.79 -18.42 -22.15
CA LYS A 180 -5.20 -18.08 -21.92
C LYS A 180 -5.79 -18.76 -20.68
N LYS A 181 -5.45 -20.03 -20.41
CA LYS A 181 -5.85 -20.72 -19.16
C LYS A 181 -5.28 -20.01 -17.93
N LEU A 182 -3.98 -19.70 -17.94
CA LEU A 182 -3.30 -19.03 -16.84
C LEU A 182 -3.86 -17.62 -16.62
N SER A 183 -4.09 -16.84 -17.67
CA SER A 183 -4.75 -15.53 -17.57
C SER A 183 -6.16 -15.63 -16.98
N ALA A 184 -6.95 -16.63 -17.37
CA ALA A 184 -8.28 -16.83 -16.78
C ALA A 184 -8.21 -17.25 -15.30
N GLN A 185 -7.24 -18.07 -14.91
CA GLN A 185 -6.99 -18.42 -13.51
C GLN A 185 -6.53 -17.20 -12.69
N ILE A 186 -5.63 -16.37 -13.24
CA ILE A 186 -5.20 -15.12 -12.61
C ILE A 186 -6.39 -14.18 -12.42
N SER A 187 -7.21 -13.91 -13.44
CA SER A 187 -8.38 -13.04 -13.31
C SER A 187 -9.45 -13.60 -12.35
N HIS A 188 -9.59 -14.92 -12.22
CA HIS A 188 -10.45 -15.53 -11.21
C HIS A 188 -9.91 -15.32 -9.79
N MET A 189 -8.61 -15.54 -9.58
CA MET A 189 -7.96 -15.28 -8.28
C MET A 189 -7.97 -13.79 -7.92
N GLU A 190 -7.73 -12.89 -8.88
CA GLU A 190 -7.85 -11.45 -8.68
C GLU A 190 -9.29 -11.03 -8.31
N GLN A 191 -10.30 -11.66 -8.91
CA GLN A 191 -11.70 -11.36 -8.56
C GLN A 191 -12.03 -11.86 -7.14
N ASP A 192 -11.52 -13.02 -6.75
CA ASP A 192 -11.75 -13.57 -5.41
C ASP A 192 -10.95 -12.83 -4.33
N MET A 193 -9.72 -12.41 -4.62
CA MET A 193 -8.97 -11.48 -3.78
C MET A 193 -9.77 -10.20 -3.53
N ARG A 194 -10.26 -9.54 -4.58
CA ARG A 194 -11.09 -8.33 -4.42
C ARG A 194 -12.37 -8.56 -3.61
N LYS A 195 -12.97 -9.76 -3.66
CA LYS A 195 -14.11 -10.11 -2.78
C LYS A 195 -13.66 -10.24 -1.32
N THR A 196 -12.54 -10.91 -1.06
CA THR A 196 -12.01 -11.07 0.30
C THR A 196 -11.46 -9.77 0.86
N ASP A 197 -10.92 -8.88 0.02
CA ASP A 197 -10.40 -7.57 0.41
C ASP A 197 -11.56 -6.67 0.89
N VAL A 198 -12.66 -6.58 0.11
CA VAL A 198 -13.87 -5.83 0.51
C VAL A 198 -14.56 -6.44 1.74
N GLN A 199 -14.55 -7.77 1.89
CA GLN A 199 -15.04 -8.43 3.11
C GLN A 199 -14.14 -8.13 4.32
N LEU A 200 -12.82 -8.06 4.13
CA LEU A 200 -11.86 -7.72 5.17
C LEU A 200 -11.97 -6.24 5.58
N GLU A 201 -12.14 -5.32 4.62
CA GLU A 201 -12.43 -3.91 4.88
C GLU A 201 -13.70 -3.75 5.72
N LEU A 202 -14.80 -4.42 5.34
CA LEU A 202 -16.05 -4.42 6.12
C LEU A 202 -15.87 -5.02 7.54
N CYS A 203 -15.08 -6.10 7.67
CA CYS A 203 -14.74 -6.66 8.98
C CYS A 203 -13.85 -5.73 9.82
N MET A 204 -12.97 -4.93 9.19
CA MET A 204 -12.18 -3.90 9.87
C MET A 204 -13.06 -2.72 10.30
N GLU A 205 -14.02 -2.28 9.47
CA GLU A 205 -15.01 -1.27 9.85
C GLU A 205 -15.84 -1.72 11.05
N TYR A 206 -16.34 -2.97 11.04
CA TYR A 206 -17.03 -3.54 12.19
C TYR A 206 -16.12 -3.67 13.41
N LYS A 207 -14.85 -4.07 13.27
CA LYS A 207 -13.91 -4.08 14.41
C LYS A 207 -13.74 -2.67 14.99
N ASN A 208 -13.43 -1.68 14.15
CA ASN A 208 -13.20 -0.30 14.58
C ASN A 208 -14.45 0.29 15.26
N PHE A 209 -15.65 -0.05 14.78
CA PHE A 209 -16.92 0.32 15.42
C PHE A 209 -17.06 -0.31 16.80
N MET A 210 -16.80 -1.61 16.94
CA MET A 210 -16.86 -2.32 18.22
C MET A 210 -15.78 -1.83 19.19
N ASP A 211 -14.57 -1.54 18.70
CA ASP A 211 -13.50 -0.89 19.48
C ASP A 211 -13.91 0.51 19.97
N SER A 212 -14.76 1.23 19.23
CA SER A 212 -15.27 2.56 19.61
C SER A 212 -16.43 2.53 20.60
N LEU A 213 -17.24 1.45 20.60
CA LEU A 213 -18.30 1.23 21.59
C LEU A 213 -17.78 0.64 22.90
N THR A 214 -16.70 -0.15 22.84
CA THR A 214 -16.15 -0.84 24.00
C THR A 214 -15.45 0.13 24.94
N GLU A 215 -15.78 0.07 26.23
CA GLU A 215 -15.15 0.92 27.25
C GLU A 215 -13.63 0.76 27.27
N PRO A 216 -12.84 1.85 27.39
CA PRO A 216 -11.38 1.77 27.47
C PRO A 216 -10.86 0.82 28.55
N GLN A 217 -11.54 0.73 29.70
CA GLN A 217 -11.14 -0.14 30.82
C GLN A 217 -11.12 -1.62 30.46
N TRP A 218 -12.06 -2.08 29.62
CA TRP A 218 -12.12 -3.48 29.16
C TRP A 218 -10.81 -3.92 28.49
N PHE A 219 -10.18 -3.05 27.71
CA PHE A 219 -8.89 -3.34 27.06
C PHE A 219 -7.75 -3.47 28.08
N TYR A 220 -7.71 -2.62 29.10
CA TYR A 220 -6.73 -2.69 30.18
C TYR A 220 -6.92 -3.97 31.02
N ASP A 221 -8.16 -4.30 31.39
CA ASP A 221 -8.49 -5.50 32.16
C ASP A 221 -8.20 -6.79 31.39
N VAL A 222 -8.53 -6.86 30.09
CA VAL A 222 -8.21 -8.01 29.24
C VAL A 222 -6.70 -8.17 29.09
N LEU A 223 -5.94 -7.09 28.83
CA LEU A 223 -4.48 -7.20 28.71
C LEU A 223 -3.82 -7.56 30.06
N CYS A 224 -4.31 -7.02 31.17
CA CYS A 224 -3.88 -7.42 32.50
C CYS A 224 -4.17 -8.90 32.75
N GLY A 225 -5.40 -9.36 32.51
CA GLY A 225 -5.81 -10.75 32.68
C GLY A 225 -4.97 -11.72 31.85
N LEU A 226 -4.69 -11.40 30.58
CA LEU A 226 -3.85 -12.24 29.72
C LEU A 226 -2.41 -12.35 30.24
N ARG A 227 -1.77 -11.22 30.55
CA ARG A 227 -0.40 -11.17 31.11
C ARG A 227 -0.29 -11.81 32.49
N VAL A 228 -1.29 -11.63 33.35
CA VAL A 228 -1.38 -12.28 34.67
C VAL A 228 -1.49 -13.79 34.50
N ASN A 229 -2.30 -14.29 33.56
CA ASN A 229 -2.39 -15.71 33.28
C ASN A 229 -1.06 -16.28 32.73
N ASP A 230 -0.37 -15.55 31.85
CA ASP A 230 0.97 -15.96 31.35
C ASP A 230 1.97 -16.12 32.50
N ILE A 231 2.13 -15.09 33.34
CA ILE A 231 3.08 -15.14 34.46
C ILE A 231 2.64 -16.15 35.52
N SER A 232 1.35 -16.32 35.78
CA SER A 232 0.85 -17.34 36.73
C SER A 232 1.20 -18.76 36.29
N GLN A 233 1.15 -19.07 34.99
CA GLN A 233 1.60 -20.37 34.46
C GLN A 233 3.12 -20.56 34.59
N VAL A 234 3.92 -19.49 34.46
CA VAL A 234 5.38 -19.56 34.68
C VAL A 234 5.69 -19.79 36.17
N ILE A 235 5.11 -18.99 37.07
CA ILE A 235 5.30 -19.13 38.53
C ILE A 235 4.89 -20.53 38.99
N LEU A 236 3.74 -21.05 38.55
CA LEU A 236 3.27 -22.40 38.92
C LEU A 236 4.27 -23.49 38.50
N ARG A 237 4.81 -23.40 37.28
CA ARG A 237 5.81 -24.38 36.82
C ARG A 237 7.14 -24.25 37.56
N GLU A 238 7.57 -23.03 37.87
CA GLU A 238 8.75 -22.81 38.70
C GLU A 238 8.56 -23.34 40.13
N THR A 239 7.36 -23.25 40.70
CA THR A 239 7.09 -23.74 42.06
C THR A 239 6.91 -25.25 42.12
N GLU A 240 6.31 -25.87 41.09
CA GLU A 240 6.34 -27.32 40.87
C GLU A 240 7.79 -27.85 40.75
N GLU A 241 8.65 -27.17 39.98
CA GLU A 241 10.08 -27.53 39.85
C GLU A 241 10.89 -27.26 41.14
N LYS A 242 10.57 -26.21 41.90
CA LYS A 242 11.18 -25.97 43.24
C LYS A 242 10.75 -27.06 44.24
N TYR A 243 9.46 -27.42 44.25
CA TYR A 243 8.90 -28.42 45.15
C TYR A 243 9.46 -29.81 44.88
N THR A 244 9.40 -30.28 43.63
CA THR A 244 9.90 -31.61 43.24
C THR A 244 11.37 -31.81 43.61
N ARG A 245 12.26 -30.86 43.31
CA ARG A 245 13.68 -30.93 43.67
C ARG A 245 13.91 -30.98 45.18
N ARG A 246 13.27 -30.09 45.95
CA ARG A 246 13.39 -30.08 47.43
C ARG A 246 12.75 -31.32 48.07
N ALA A 247 11.68 -31.86 47.49
CA ALA A 247 11.06 -33.11 47.95
C ALA A 247 11.98 -34.31 47.70
N GLU A 248 12.61 -34.40 46.52
CA GLU A 248 13.63 -35.42 46.23
C GLU A 248 14.80 -35.33 47.22
N GLU A 249 15.34 -34.12 47.46
CA GLU A 249 16.39 -33.84 48.45
C GLU A 249 16.00 -34.32 49.86
N LEU A 250 14.77 -34.02 50.33
CA LEU A 250 14.26 -34.50 51.62
C LEU A 250 14.12 -36.02 51.67
N THR A 251 13.59 -36.67 50.61
CA THR A 251 13.48 -38.13 50.60
C THR A 251 14.85 -38.82 50.61
N GLU A 252 15.85 -38.26 49.90
CA GLU A 252 17.22 -38.77 49.90
C GLU A 252 17.93 -38.49 51.23
N ALA A 253 17.69 -37.35 51.87
CA ALA A 253 18.19 -37.07 53.21
C ALA A 253 17.67 -38.09 54.23
N VAL A 254 16.37 -38.43 54.19
CA VAL A 254 15.78 -39.46 55.06
C VAL A 254 16.30 -40.86 54.74
N LYS A 255 16.42 -41.25 53.46
CA LYS A 255 17.05 -42.53 53.07
C LYS A 255 18.50 -42.63 53.57
N GLN A 256 19.28 -41.55 53.45
CA GLN A 256 20.65 -41.49 53.95
C GLN A 256 20.71 -41.53 55.48
N ALA A 257 19.80 -40.85 56.18
CA ALA A 257 19.70 -40.91 57.64
C ALA A 257 19.37 -42.34 58.11
N ALA A 258 18.39 -43.01 57.50
CA ALA A 258 18.07 -44.40 57.75
C ALA A 258 19.27 -45.33 57.49
N ALA A 259 19.97 -45.19 56.36
CA ALA A 259 21.17 -45.98 56.05
C ALA A 259 22.33 -45.73 57.04
N ARG A 260 22.50 -44.49 57.55
CA ARG A 260 23.45 -44.15 58.62
C ARG A 260 23.04 -44.81 59.94
N ARG A 261 21.74 -44.81 60.29
CA ARG A 261 21.20 -45.47 61.50
C ARG A 261 21.34 -46.99 61.44
N GLU A 262 21.01 -47.64 60.32
CA GLU A 262 21.29 -49.06 60.10
C GLU A 262 22.79 -49.36 60.26
N SER A 263 23.65 -48.52 59.70
CA SER A 263 25.11 -48.68 59.79
C SER A 263 25.63 -48.51 61.23
N ARG A 264 25.06 -47.58 62.00
CA ARG A 264 25.33 -47.41 63.45
C ARG A 264 24.85 -48.63 64.24
N GLN A 265 23.63 -49.09 63.99
CA GLN A 265 23.05 -50.28 64.64
C GLN A 265 23.86 -51.55 64.32
N ARG A 266 24.22 -51.80 63.06
CA ARG A 266 25.08 -52.92 62.64
C ARG A 266 26.46 -52.87 63.32
N ARG A 267 27.06 -51.67 63.48
CA ARG A 267 28.31 -51.49 64.24
C ARG A 267 28.14 -51.79 65.74
N ILE A 268 27.03 -51.39 66.36
CA ILE A 268 26.74 -51.67 67.77
C ILE A 268 26.44 -53.16 67.99
N ALA A 269 25.68 -53.80 67.10
CA ALA A 269 25.43 -55.24 67.12
C ALA A 269 26.73 -56.04 66.99
N ALA A 270 27.56 -55.73 65.99
CA ALA A 270 28.87 -56.36 65.81
C ALA A 270 29.84 -56.09 66.97
N ALA A 271 29.68 -55.00 67.72
CA ALA A 271 30.43 -54.74 68.95
C ALA A 271 29.94 -55.63 70.12
N ARG A 272 28.63 -55.82 70.27
CA ARG A 272 28.04 -56.79 71.23
C ARG A 272 28.44 -58.22 70.91
N GLU A 273 28.37 -58.64 69.65
CA GLU A 273 28.75 -59.99 69.20
C GLU A 273 30.24 -60.30 69.40
N ARG A 274 31.12 -59.29 69.37
CA ARG A 274 32.55 -59.44 69.67
C ARG A 274 32.87 -59.63 71.16
N GLY A 275 31.88 -59.62 72.03
CA GLY A 275 31.97 -60.27 73.34
C GLY A 275 32.95 -59.64 74.34
N THR A 276 32.95 -58.32 74.49
CA THR A 276 33.60 -57.66 75.64
C THR A 276 32.80 -57.86 76.93
N VAL A 277 32.74 -59.10 77.41
CA VAL A 277 32.36 -59.39 78.80
C VAL A 277 33.62 -59.25 79.66
N PHE A 278 33.77 -58.10 80.30
CA PHE A 278 34.64 -57.97 81.47
C PHE A 278 33.85 -57.34 82.62
N LEU A 279 33.24 -58.22 83.42
CA LEU A 279 32.71 -57.88 84.75
C LEU A 279 33.60 -58.57 85.78
N GLU A 280 34.29 -57.77 86.60
CA GLU A 280 34.86 -58.19 87.88
C GLU A 280 34.74 -57.01 88.87
N PRO A 281 34.05 -57.14 90.02
CA PRO A 281 33.69 -56.00 90.86
C PRO A 281 34.71 -55.71 92.00
N GLY A 282 35.45 -54.60 91.92
CA GLY A 282 36.65 -54.39 92.74
C GLY A 282 36.93 -52.99 93.32
N ARG A 283 35.98 -52.36 94.03
CA ARG A 283 36.14 -51.19 94.94
C ARG A 283 36.65 -49.83 94.41
N SER A 284 35.80 -48.81 94.65
CA SER A 284 36.11 -47.40 94.99
C SER A 284 37.00 -46.57 94.04
N GLY A 285 36.36 -45.68 93.28
CA GLY A 285 37.03 -44.69 92.40
C GLY A 285 36.12 -43.55 91.94
N GLU A 286 35.33 -42.98 92.87
CA GLU A 286 34.49 -41.79 92.70
C GLU A 286 33.34 -41.85 91.66
N ARG A 287 32.47 -40.83 91.72
CA ARG A 287 31.24 -40.69 90.94
C ARG A 287 31.50 -39.72 89.80
N ASP A 288 31.07 -40.06 88.59
CA ASP A 288 30.60 -39.06 87.64
C ASP A 288 29.31 -39.57 87.00
N ASP A 289 28.27 -38.73 87.01
CA ASP A 289 26.92 -39.07 86.52
C ASP A 289 26.80 -38.67 85.05
N GLY A 290 27.69 -39.24 84.24
CA GLY A 290 27.70 -39.11 82.79
C GLY A 290 26.63 -39.98 82.15
N THR A 291 25.38 -39.85 82.59
CA THR A 291 24.23 -40.38 81.86
C THR A 291 24.19 -39.67 80.51
N LEU A 292 24.69 -40.35 79.47
CA LEU A 292 24.59 -39.89 78.10
C LEU A 292 23.11 -39.81 77.76
N GLU A 293 22.57 -38.60 77.73
CA GLU A 293 21.24 -38.34 77.21
C GLU A 293 21.20 -38.91 75.80
N GLU A 294 20.33 -39.90 75.59
CA GLU A 294 20.01 -40.34 74.24
C GLU A 294 19.18 -39.20 73.65
N ASP A 295 19.83 -38.36 72.85
CA ASP A 295 19.19 -37.36 71.99
C ASP A 295 18.23 -38.10 71.03
N GLU A 296 17.05 -38.44 71.53
CA GLU A 296 15.86 -38.73 70.74
C GLU A 296 15.41 -37.41 70.10
N GLU A 297 16.21 -36.94 69.12
CA GLU A 297 15.77 -35.95 68.14
C GLU A 297 14.45 -36.46 67.55
N GLU A 298 13.33 -35.87 67.98
CA GLU A 298 11.99 -36.29 67.51
C GLU A 298 11.97 -36.28 65.99
N GLU A 299 11.95 -37.47 65.37
CA GLU A 299 12.04 -37.61 63.92
C GLU A 299 10.74 -37.12 63.26
N VAL A 300 10.64 -35.80 63.06
CA VAL A 300 9.52 -35.13 62.39
C VAL A 300 9.26 -35.85 61.07
N SER A 301 8.09 -36.49 60.95
CA SER A 301 7.76 -37.34 59.80
C SER A 301 8.04 -36.62 58.49
N LEU A 302 8.61 -37.34 57.52
CA LEU A 302 8.88 -36.84 56.17
C LEU A 302 7.62 -36.23 55.54
N GLU A 303 6.44 -36.74 55.86
CA GLU A 303 5.14 -36.22 55.42
C GLU A 303 4.91 -34.78 55.93
N VAL A 304 5.19 -34.51 57.21
CA VAL A 304 5.07 -33.17 57.83
C VAL A 304 6.12 -32.20 57.28
N GLN A 305 7.32 -32.70 56.97
CA GLN A 305 8.37 -31.89 56.33
C GLN A 305 7.98 -31.49 54.90
N LEU A 306 7.38 -32.42 54.13
CA LEU A 306 6.88 -32.18 52.77
C LEU A 306 5.64 -31.28 52.75
N GLU A 307 4.70 -31.46 53.69
CA GLU A 307 3.52 -30.60 53.82
C GLU A 307 3.91 -29.16 54.16
N LYS A 308 4.84 -28.98 55.12
CA LYS A 308 5.37 -27.64 55.42
C LYS A 308 6.12 -27.04 54.23
N LEU A 309 6.94 -27.82 53.52
CA LEU A 309 7.61 -27.38 52.30
C LEU A 309 6.61 -26.92 51.22
N HIS A 310 5.48 -27.60 51.08
CA HIS A 310 4.40 -27.18 50.17
C HIS A 310 3.83 -25.82 50.61
N GLN A 311 3.44 -25.67 51.88
CA GLN A 311 2.88 -24.43 52.43
C GLN A 311 3.86 -23.24 52.30
N ASP A 312 5.15 -23.45 52.60
CA ASP A 312 6.18 -22.41 52.47
C ASP A 312 6.41 -22.00 51.00
N LEU A 313 6.40 -22.95 50.04
CA LEU A 313 6.53 -22.67 48.61
C LEU A 313 5.26 -22.07 47.98
N GLU A 314 4.08 -22.46 48.45
CA GLU A 314 2.80 -21.90 48.03
C GLU A 314 2.68 -20.43 48.49
N ALA A 315 3.10 -20.13 49.72
CA ALA A 315 3.20 -18.75 50.20
C ALA A 315 4.29 -17.93 49.49
N GLU A 316 5.39 -18.55 49.04
CA GLU A 316 6.38 -17.91 48.15
C GLU A 316 5.75 -17.57 46.78
N ALA A 317 4.99 -18.52 46.20
CA ALA A 317 4.32 -18.39 44.92
C ALA A 317 3.25 -17.29 44.92
N GLN A 318 2.37 -17.28 45.93
CA GLN A 318 1.31 -16.29 46.08
C GLN A 318 1.89 -14.87 46.17
N ARG A 319 2.96 -14.66 46.93
CA ARG A 319 3.64 -13.35 47.02
C ARG A 319 4.29 -12.93 45.70
N GLN A 320 4.92 -13.87 44.98
CA GLN A 320 5.48 -13.60 43.66
C GLN A 320 4.39 -13.26 42.64
N GLN A 321 3.21 -13.89 42.75
CA GLN A 321 2.04 -13.61 41.92
C GLN A 321 1.39 -12.25 42.27
N GLU A 322 1.26 -11.90 43.54
CA GLU A 322 0.80 -10.57 44.00
C GLU A 322 1.75 -9.45 43.54
N GLU A 323 3.07 -9.62 43.70
CA GLU A 323 4.05 -8.63 43.25
C GLU A 323 4.05 -8.48 41.71
N ALA A 324 4.02 -9.60 40.98
CA ALA A 324 3.99 -9.60 39.52
C ALA A 324 2.67 -9.04 38.96
N THR A 325 1.51 -9.39 39.53
CA THR A 325 0.21 -8.83 39.12
C THR A 325 0.15 -7.31 39.38
N ALA A 326 0.63 -6.84 40.53
CA ALA A 326 0.73 -5.42 40.82
C ALA A 326 1.75 -4.70 39.92
N SER A 327 2.80 -5.38 39.47
CA SER A 327 3.76 -4.86 38.49
C SER A 327 3.12 -4.73 37.09
N ILE A 328 2.47 -5.80 36.61
CA ILE A 328 1.72 -5.83 35.34
C ILE A 328 0.69 -4.70 35.29
N LYS A 329 -0.12 -4.54 36.35
CA LYS A 329 -1.14 -3.49 36.40
C LYS A 329 -0.55 -2.11 36.20
N ARG A 330 0.48 -1.74 36.95
CA ARG A 330 1.18 -0.44 36.80
C ARG A 330 1.82 -0.24 35.43
N GLU A 331 2.33 -1.30 34.79
CA GLU A 331 2.85 -1.22 33.42
C GLU A 331 1.72 -0.98 32.42
N VAL A 332 0.63 -1.74 32.50
CA VAL A 332 -0.50 -1.68 31.59
C VAL A 332 -1.29 -0.37 31.75
N GLU A 333 -1.52 0.09 32.99
CA GLU A 333 -2.09 1.42 33.33
C GLU A 333 -1.25 2.59 32.80
N SER A 334 0.05 2.39 32.53
CA SER A 334 0.94 3.44 31.99
C SER A 334 0.90 3.58 30.47
N LEU A 335 0.24 2.65 29.76
CA LEU A 335 0.09 2.64 28.31
C LEU A 335 -1.16 3.41 27.88
N SER A 336 -1.13 4.03 26.69
CA SER A 336 -2.35 4.57 26.07
C SER A 336 -3.28 3.45 25.58
N VAL A 337 -4.58 3.74 25.47
CA VAL A 337 -5.61 2.78 25.03
C VAL A 337 -5.24 2.15 23.67
N ASP A 338 -4.72 2.95 22.75
CA ASP A 338 -4.35 2.47 21.41
C ASP A 338 -3.04 1.66 21.41
N GLU A 339 -2.13 1.89 22.35
CA GLU A 339 -0.99 1.01 22.59
C GLU A 339 -1.43 -0.33 23.19
N VAL A 340 -2.38 -0.33 24.13
CA VAL A 340 -2.98 -1.55 24.71
C VAL A 340 -3.69 -2.38 23.63
N ARG A 341 -4.55 -1.76 22.81
CA ARG A 341 -5.17 -2.38 21.63
C ARG A 341 -4.12 -2.95 20.67
N ALA A 342 -3.10 -2.14 20.34
CA ALA A 342 -2.02 -2.56 19.45
C ALA A 342 -1.11 -3.66 20.02
N VAL A 343 -1.08 -3.85 21.35
CA VAL A 343 -0.40 -4.98 22.02
C VAL A 343 -1.28 -6.22 22.00
N LEU A 344 -2.57 -6.11 22.32
CA LEU A 344 -3.55 -7.21 22.22
C LEU A 344 -3.52 -7.84 20.82
N ASP A 345 -3.71 -7.02 19.78
CA ASP A 345 -3.75 -7.43 18.36
C ASP A 345 -2.47 -8.12 17.84
N LYS A 346 -1.32 -7.94 18.50
CA LYS A 346 -0.01 -8.34 17.96
C LYS A 346 0.74 -9.34 18.83
N ALA A 347 0.48 -9.36 20.13
CA ALA A 347 1.11 -10.28 21.08
C ALA A 347 0.25 -11.53 21.35
N TYR A 348 -1.07 -11.45 21.14
CA TYR A 348 -2.00 -12.53 21.44
C TYR A 348 -2.79 -12.96 20.19
N PRO A 349 -3.04 -14.27 19.98
CA PRO A 349 -3.93 -14.73 18.92
C PRO A 349 -5.38 -14.37 19.27
N GLN A 350 -6.18 -13.99 18.26
CA GLN A 350 -7.56 -13.54 18.45
C GLN A 350 -8.44 -14.55 19.22
N GLU A 351 -8.19 -15.85 19.04
CA GLU A 351 -8.87 -16.96 19.75
C GLU A 351 -8.72 -16.91 21.28
N ARG A 352 -7.70 -16.22 21.79
CA ARG A 352 -7.41 -16.05 23.23
C ARG A 352 -7.97 -14.73 23.78
N ILE A 353 -8.32 -13.77 22.92
CA ILE A 353 -8.90 -12.49 23.31
C ILE A 353 -10.42 -12.72 23.53
N PRO A 354 -10.98 -12.37 24.71
CA PRO A 354 -12.42 -12.46 24.92
C PRO A 354 -13.22 -11.65 23.89
N MET A 355 -14.46 -12.07 23.61
CA MET A 355 -15.37 -11.27 22.81
C MET A 355 -15.72 -9.96 23.54
N TYR A 356 -15.73 -8.85 22.81
CA TYR A 356 -16.14 -7.52 23.29
C TYR A 356 -17.50 -7.53 24.01
N PHE A 357 -18.48 -8.22 23.40
CA PHE A 357 -19.84 -8.37 23.87
C PHE A 357 -20.24 -9.84 23.74
N THR A 358 -21.01 -10.37 24.68
CA THR A 358 -21.49 -11.77 24.65
C THR A 358 -22.88 -11.91 24.06
N GLU A 359 -23.71 -10.86 24.14
CA GLU A 359 -25.11 -10.88 23.71
C GLU A 359 -25.41 -9.63 22.87
N PRO A 360 -26.13 -9.72 21.73
CA PRO A 360 -26.40 -8.57 20.86
C PRO A 360 -27.14 -7.43 21.55
N ASP A 361 -27.97 -7.76 22.54
CA ASP A 361 -28.80 -6.81 23.28
C ASP A 361 -27.94 -5.79 24.05
N GLN A 362 -26.71 -6.15 24.45
CA GLN A 362 -25.76 -5.24 25.10
C GLN A 362 -25.40 -4.03 24.21
N ILE A 363 -25.40 -4.21 22.89
CA ILE A 363 -25.14 -3.14 21.91
C ILE A 363 -26.39 -2.26 21.75
N LEU A 364 -27.58 -2.87 21.83
CA LEU A 364 -28.86 -2.15 21.81
C LEU A 364 -29.04 -1.31 23.08
N ASP A 365 -28.66 -1.83 24.24
CA ASP A 365 -28.70 -1.08 25.51
C ASP A 365 -27.75 0.13 25.46
N ILE A 366 -26.52 -0.02 24.93
CA ILE A 366 -25.61 1.12 24.71
C ILE A 366 -26.24 2.15 23.77
N PHE A 367 -26.87 1.70 22.68
CA PHE A 367 -27.55 2.58 21.73
C PHE A 367 -28.72 3.34 22.37
N ILE A 368 -29.57 2.65 23.15
CA ILE A 368 -30.69 3.24 23.90
C ILE A 368 -30.18 4.27 24.91
N ASN A 369 -29.14 3.95 25.70
CA ASN A 369 -28.53 4.89 26.64
C ASN A 369 -28.00 6.17 25.94
N VAL A 370 -27.46 6.03 24.73
CA VAL A 370 -27.02 7.17 23.90
C VAL A 370 -28.21 7.94 23.31
N GLU A 371 -29.29 7.29 22.89
CA GLU A 371 -30.52 7.98 22.45
C GLU A 371 -31.19 8.74 23.60
N GLU A 372 -31.32 8.14 24.78
CA GLU A 372 -31.87 8.78 25.98
C GLU A 372 -30.99 9.94 26.46
N GLY A 373 -29.66 9.77 26.47
CA GLY A 373 -28.71 10.84 26.81
C GLY A 373 -28.75 12.02 25.82
N ASN A 374 -28.86 11.75 24.52
CA ASN A 374 -29.03 12.79 23.51
C ASN A 374 -30.40 13.49 23.63
N LEU A 375 -31.47 12.74 23.92
CA LEU A 375 -32.81 13.30 24.13
C LEU A 375 -32.84 14.21 25.37
N PHE A 376 -32.19 13.80 26.46
CA PHE A 376 -32.02 14.62 27.67
C PHE A 376 -31.20 15.89 27.39
N LEU A 377 -30.12 15.80 26.62
CA LEU A 377 -29.31 16.96 26.23
C LEU A 377 -30.12 17.95 25.36
N ILE A 378 -30.93 17.43 24.43
CA ILE A 378 -31.84 18.25 23.61
C ILE A 378 -32.88 18.95 24.49
N GLN A 379 -33.52 18.23 25.41
CA GLN A 379 -34.49 18.80 26.36
C GLN A 379 -33.85 19.89 27.22
N ASN A 380 -32.68 19.64 27.81
CA ASN A 380 -31.95 20.62 28.61
C ASN A 380 -31.58 21.88 27.79
N SER A 381 -31.16 21.70 26.53
CA SER A 381 -30.87 22.83 25.64
C SER A 381 -32.11 23.67 25.30
N GLN A 382 -33.27 23.04 25.16
CA GLN A 382 -34.56 23.72 24.92
C GLN A 382 -35.07 24.43 26.18
N GLU A 383 -34.99 23.80 27.35
CA GLU A 383 -35.36 24.43 28.63
C GLU A 383 -34.49 25.68 28.89
N LEU A 384 -33.18 25.60 28.63
CA LEU A 384 -32.25 26.71 28.77
C LEU A 384 -32.47 27.81 27.71
N GLU A 385 -32.85 27.44 26.48
CA GLU A 385 -33.25 28.40 25.43
C GLU A 385 -34.54 29.14 25.83
N GLU A 386 -35.56 28.42 26.32
CA GLU A 386 -36.79 29.04 26.83
C GLU A 386 -36.55 29.94 28.07
N GLU A 387 -35.62 29.59 28.96
CA GLU A 387 -35.24 30.45 30.09
C GLU A 387 -34.51 31.71 29.62
N LEU A 388 -33.60 31.58 28.64
CA LEU A 388 -32.89 32.71 28.05
C LEU A 388 -33.85 33.64 27.29
N GLU A 389 -34.80 33.11 26.53
CA GLU A 389 -35.85 33.90 25.87
C GLU A 389 -36.72 34.65 26.90
N ARG A 390 -37.13 33.98 28.00
CA ARG A 390 -37.87 34.62 29.09
C ARG A 390 -37.11 35.79 29.69
N VAL A 391 -35.85 35.61 30.07
CA VAL A 391 -35.00 36.68 30.63
C VAL A 391 -34.76 37.81 29.60
N ALA A 392 -34.61 37.49 28.32
CA ALA A 392 -34.48 38.50 27.26
C ALA A 392 -35.77 39.33 27.09
N MET A 393 -36.95 38.69 27.12
CA MET A 393 -38.24 39.37 27.05
C MET A 393 -38.50 40.26 28.27
N GLU A 394 -38.14 39.78 29.47
CA GLU A 394 -38.19 40.58 30.70
C GLU A 394 -37.29 41.82 30.58
N TYR A 395 -36.01 41.64 30.19
CA TYR A 395 -35.07 42.73 29.97
C TYR A 395 -35.57 43.77 28.93
N PHE A 396 -36.14 43.32 27.81
CA PHE A 396 -36.72 44.24 26.82
C PHE A 396 -37.93 45.01 27.37
N SER A 397 -38.76 44.39 28.21
CA SER A 397 -39.90 45.09 28.82
C SER A 397 -39.45 46.11 29.88
N GLU A 398 -38.50 45.78 30.76
CA GLU A 398 -37.87 46.74 31.68
C GLU A 398 -37.16 47.88 30.93
N GLN A 399 -36.49 47.58 29.82
CA GLN A 399 -35.83 48.59 28.97
C GLN A 399 -36.86 49.54 28.34
N GLU A 400 -38.01 49.04 27.87
CA GLU A 400 -39.09 49.90 27.38
C GLU A 400 -39.66 50.75 28.51
N GLU A 401 -40.06 50.17 29.64
CA GLU A 401 -40.60 50.89 30.80
C GLU A 401 -39.65 51.99 31.28
N MET A 402 -38.38 51.65 31.50
CA MET A 402 -37.33 52.60 31.87
C MET A 402 -37.18 53.71 30.82
N SER A 403 -37.23 53.38 29.53
CA SER A 403 -37.18 54.39 28.47
C SER A 403 -38.40 55.33 28.50
N THR A 404 -39.60 54.84 28.83
CA THR A 404 -40.78 55.72 29.00
C THR A 404 -40.63 56.60 30.23
N MET A 405 -40.16 56.07 31.36
CA MET A 405 -39.91 56.84 32.59
C MET A 405 -38.86 57.93 32.36
N VAL A 406 -37.76 57.63 31.64
CA VAL A 406 -36.73 58.63 31.30
C VAL A 406 -37.33 59.73 30.41
N ARG A 407 -38.10 59.40 29.36
CA ARG A 407 -38.78 60.41 28.50
C ARG A 407 -39.78 61.26 29.29
N GLN A 408 -40.52 60.67 30.23
CA GLN A 408 -41.44 61.42 31.10
C GLN A 408 -40.68 62.36 32.04
N ARG A 409 -39.54 61.94 32.60
CA ARG A 409 -38.71 62.77 33.48
C ARG A 409 -37.98 63.88 32.72
N SER A 410 -37.51 63.65 31.49
CA SER A 410 -36.93 64.72 30.67
C SER A 410 -37.97 65.77 30.30
N ALA A 411 -39.17 65.36 29.87
CA ALA A 411 -40.27 66.29 29.58
C ALA A 411 -40.71 67.11 30.82
N GLN A 412 -40.73 66.50 32.01
CA GLN A 412 -40.94 67.22 33.27
C GLN A 412 -39.81 68.24 33.55
N MET A 413 -38.55 67.85 33.34
CA MET A 413 -37.38 68.72 33.53
C MET A 413 -37.39 69.91 32.55
N GLU A 414 -37.71 69.68 31.29
CA GLU A 414 -37.87 70.71 30.25
C GLU A 414 -39.02 71.67 30.59
N SER A 415 -40.16 71.17 31.07
CA SER A 415 -41.29 72.01 31.51
C SER A 415 -40.94 72.86 32.75
N LEU A 416 -40.08 72.36 33.65
CA LEU A 416 -39.56 73.16 34.75
C LEU A 416 -38.52 74.18 34.27
N ALA A 417 -37.64 73.81 33.34
CA ALA A 417 -36.64 74.72 32.78
C ALA A 417 -37.27 75.89 32.00
N THR A 418 -38.34 75.66 31.23
CA THR A 418 -39.09 76.73 30.56
C THR A 418 -39.79 77.64 31.56
N ARG A 419 -40.47 77.10 32.59
CA ARG A 419 -41.08 77.90 33.67
C ARG A 419 -40.05 78.75 34.43
N ILE A 420 -38.87 78.20 34.73
CA ILE A 420 -37.76 78.93 35.36
C ILE A 420 -37.27 80.05 34.44
N LYS A 421 -37.09 79.78 33.14
CA LYS A 421 -36.67 80.78 32.15
C LYS A 421 -37.69 81.91 32.00
N GLU A 422 -38.99 81.60 31.96
CA GLU A 422 -40.04 82.63 31.96
C GLU A 422 -40.07 83.43 33.28
N ALA A 423 -39.86 82.77 34.43
CA ALA A 423 -39.81 83.45 35.73
C ALA A 423 -38.60 84.39 35.82
N GLN A 424 -37.44 83.98 35.32
CA GLN A 424 -36.25 84.83 35.17
C GLN A 424 -36.51 86.02 34.23
N GLN A 425 -37.18 85.79 33.09
CA GLN A 425 -37.58 86.88 32.18
C GLN A 425 -38.53 87.88 32.85
N ARG A 426 -39.57 87.40 33.55
CA ARG A 426 -40.50 88.26 34.32
C ARG A 426 -39.79 89.01 35.42
N LEU A 427 -38.84 88.38 36.11
CA LEU A 427 -38.01 89.02 37.14
C LEU A 427 -37.13 90.13 36.54
N SER A 428 -36.44 89.88 35.43
CA SER A 428 -35.65 90.93 34.74
C SER A 428 -36.51 92.09 34.20
N GLN A 429 -37.77 91.83 33.84
CA GLN A 429 -38.73 92.87 33.43
C GLN A 429 -39.20 93.72 34.62
N LEU A 430 -39.24 93.16 35.83
CA LEU A 430 -39.55 93.88 37.06
C LEU A 430 -38.33 94.65 37.58
N GLU A 431 -37.12 94.08 37.49
CA GLU A 431 -35.87 94.78 37.81
C GLU A 431 -35.66 95.99 36.89
N ALA A 432 -35.89 95.85 35.58
CA ALA A 432 -35.86 96.97 34.65
C ALA A 432 -36.86 98.08 35.02
N ARG A 433 -38.11 97.70 35.36
CA ARG A 433 -39.14 98.67 35.81
C ARG A 433 -38.83 99.32 37.15
N LEU A 434 -38.13 98.64 38.05
CA LEU A 434 -37.67 99.24 39.30
C LEU A 434 -36.58 100.27 39.03
N LEU A 435 -35.62 99.99 38.14
CA LEU A 435 -34.63 100.97 37.69
C LEU A 435 -35.28 102.17 36.98
N ASP A 436 -36.30 101.94 36.15
CA ASP A 436 -37.08 103.01 35.52
C ASP A 436 -37.77 103.90 36.59
N LEU A 437 -38.37 103.31 37.62
CA LEU A 437 -39.07 104.05 38.69
C LEU A 437 -38.12 104.75 39.68
N GLU A 438 -37.00 104.13 40.05
CA GLU A 438 -35.94 104.76 40.85
C GLU A 438 -35.33 105.99 40.14
N SER A 439 -35.39 106.04 38.79
CA SER A 439 -35.00 107.22 38.01
C SER A 439 -36.04 108.35 37.99
N ILE A 440 -37.25 108.10 38.49
CA ILE A 440 -38.38 109.06 38.50
C ILE A 440 -38.60 109.67 39.88
N ASP A 441 -38.51 108.89 40.96
CA ASP A 441 -38.75 109.39 42.34
C ASP A 441 -37.63 110.31 42.87
N SER A 442 -36.50 110.44 42.18
CA SER A 442 -35.37 111.29 42.60
C SER A 442 -35.56 112.81 42.32
N GLY A 443 -36.79 113.34 42.48
CA GLY A 443 -37.21 114.57 41.77
C GLY A 443 -38.19 115.58 42.41
N ALA A 444 -38.50 115.56 43.71
CA ALA A 444 -39.20 116.66 44.42
C ALA A 444 -38.91 116.63 45.94
N ASP A 445 -38.23 117.63 46.53
CA ASP A 445 -38.78 118.88 47.14
C ASP A 445 -39.36 118.65 48.56
N ALA A 446 -38.57 118.83 49.64
CA ALA A 446 -38.32 120.08 50.42
C ALA A 446 -39.50 120.50 51.33
N GLY A 447 -39.34 120.92 52.60
CA GLY A 447 -38.18 120.99 53.53
C GLY A 447 -38.71 120.88 54.98
N ASP A 448 -38.18 121.49 56.06
CA ASP A 448 -36.93 122.20 56.36
C ASP A 448 -36.85 122.36 57.91
N ASP A 449 -35.79 121.90 58.61
CA ASP A 449 -35.32 122.48 59.89
C ASP A 449 -33.97 121.92 60.44
N ALA A 450 -33.26 122.75 61.19
CA ALA A 450 -32.23 122.49 62.23
C ALA A 450 -30.87 121.77 61.93
N ALA A 451 -29.81 122.33 62.55
CA ALA A 451 -28.57 121.66 63.01
C ALA A 451 -27.41 121.29 62.02
N ARG A 452 -26.89 122.30 61.32
CA ARG A 452 -25.45 122.57 61.01
C ARG A 452 -24.41 121.78 61.87
N ASN A 453 -23.27 121.21 61.38
CA ASN A 453 -22.68 121.05 60.03
C ASN A 453 -21.28 120.31 60.02
N LYS A 454 -21.08 119.41 59.03
CA LYS A 454 -19.82 118.93 58.36
C LYS A 454 -18.89 117.82 58.91
N ASN A 455 -18.39 117.06 57.90
CA ASN A 455 -17.28 116.09 57.80
C ASN A 455 -17.48 114.76 58.58
N GLY A 456 -17.41 113.55 58.00
CA GLY A 456 -17.04 113.08 56.65
C GLY A 456 -15.73 112.26 56.67
N VAL A 457 -15.55 111.10 56.01
CA VAL A 457 -16.38 110.31 55.06
C VAL A 457 -16.10 108.81 55.27
N GLY A 458 -17.10 107.93 55.11
CA GLY A 458 -16.90 106.46 55.08
C GLY A 458 -18.21 105.67 55.23
N SER A 459 -18.67 105.02 54.14
CA SER A 459 -19.99 104.34 54.08
C SER A 459 -20.09 103.03 54.89
N PRO A 460 -21.30 102.59 55.28
CA PRO A 460 -21.49 101.85 56.52
C PRO A 460 -21.43 100.31 56.42
N ARG A 461 -21.09 99.68 57.55
CA ARG A 461 -21.38 98.26 57.86
C ARG A 461 -21.84 98.12 59.31
N ARG A 462 -23.16 97.92 59.50
CA ARG A 462 -23.84 97.20 60.60
C ARG A 462 -25.35 97.33 60.39
N ASP A 463 -26.11 96.25 60.20
CA ASP A 463 -26.45 95.16 61.14
C ASP A 463 -27.50 95.56 62.19
N LYS A 464 -28.77 95.21 61.90
CA LYS A 464 -29.83 94.73 62.82
C LYS A 464 -31.17 94.67 62.05
N ALA A 465 -32.09 93.74 62.30
CA ALA A 465 -32.03 92.38 62.83
C ALA A 465 -33.41 91.72 62.64
N GLY A 466 -33.49 90.38 62.59
CA GLY A 466 -34.67 89.69 63.16
C GLY A 466 -35.76 89.14 62.24
N THR A 467 -35.41 88.29 61.26
CA THR A 467 -36.31 87.16 60.88
C THR A 467 -35.52 85.86 60.89
N VAL A 468 -35.30 85.30 62.08
CA VAL A 468 -34.75 83.95 62.22
C VAL A 468 -35.85 82.96 61.85
N MET A 469 -35.79 82.42 60.63
CA MET A 469 -36.55 81.22 60.28
C MET A 469 -36.11 80.09 61.20
N ARG A 470 -37.06 79.63 62.04
CA ARG A 470 -36.80 78.73 63.15
C ARG A 470 -36.05 77.48 62.71
N GLN A 471 -34.99 77.14 63.44
CA GLN A 471 -34.09 76.02 63.14
C GLN A 471 -34.86 74.69 63.08
N GLU A 472 -35.95 74.58 63.85
CA GLU A 472 -36.88 73.45 63.88
C GLU A 472 -37.61 73.22 62.54
N VAL A 473 -37.88 74.28 61.76
CA VAL A 473 -38.59 74.18 60.47
C VAL A 473 -37.66 73.63 59.40
N LEU A 474 -36.42 74.14 59.34
CA LEU A 474 -35.38 73.61 58.46
C LEU A 474 -35.01 72.18 58.85
N LYS A 475 -34.87 71.89 60.16
CA LYS A 475 -34.63 70.55 60.69
C LYS A 475 -35.75 69.57 60.28
N ARG A 476 -37.03 69.94 60.42
CA ARG A 476 -38.16 69.11 59.98
C ARG A 476 -38.24 68.90 58.47
N LEU A 477 -37.84 69.89 57.66
CA LEU A 477 -37.75 69.74 56.21
C LEU A 477 -36.64 68.75 55.81
N ILE A 478 -35.48 68.84 56.45
CA ILE A 478 -34.36 67.91 56.23
C ILE A 478 -34.72 66.50 56.74
N GLU A 479 -35.28 66.37 57.94
CA GLU A 479 -35.76 65.10 58.51
C GLU A 479 -36.79 64.43 57.59
N ARG A 480 -37.71 65.21 57.00
CA ARG A 480 -38.70 64.68 56.07
C ARG A 480 -38.11 64.28 54.72
N ALA A 481 -37.20 65.08 54.17
CA ALA A 481 -36.48 64.72 52.93
C ALA A 481 -35.63 63.46 53.12
N VAL A 482 -34.94 63.32 54.26
CA VAL A 482 -34.16 62.12 54.62
C VAL A 482 -35.09 60.92 54.82
N ALA A 483 -36.24 61.08 55.48
CA ALA A 483 -37.22 60.02 55.63
C ALA A 483 -37.82 59.56 54.28
N ASP A 484 -38.08 60.47 53.35
CA ASP A 484 -38.57 60.13 52.01
C ASP A 484 -37.49 59.46 51.15
N ILE A 485 -36.22 59.85 51.28
CA ILE A 485 -35.08 59.15 50.66
C ILE A 485 -34.93 57.74 51.21
N PHE A 486 -34.95 57.56 52.54
CA PHE A 486 -34.89 56.23 53.17
C PHE A 486 -36.09 55.36 52.76
N ARG A 487 -37.29 55.95 52.65
CA ARG A 487 -38.50 55.24 52.20
C ARG A 487 -38.36 54.70 50.77
N CYS A 488 -37.76 55.46 49.85
CA CYS A 488 -37.46 54.97 48.51
C CYS A 488 -36.39 53.86 48.50
N ILE A 489 -35.30 54.02 49.27
CA ILE A 489 -34.21 53.03 49.34
C ILE A 489 -34.72 51.71 49.95
N SER A 490 -35.50 51.76 51.02
CA SER A 490 -36.06 50.56 51.65
C SER A 490 -37.07 49.82 50.76
N GLN A 491 -37.77 50.49 49.85
CA GLN A 491 -38.63 49.82 48.86
C GLN A 491 -37.86 49.12 47.73
N GLN A 492 -36.62 49.56 47.44
CA GLN A 492 -35.76 48.91 46.44
C GLN A 492 -35.02 47.68 46.99
N GLN A 493 -34.83 47.57 48.31
CA GLN A 493 -34.14 46.43 48.92
C GLN A 493 -35.05 45.20 49.15
N THR A 494 -36.37 45.34 49.06
CA THR A 494 -37.33 44.24 49.30
C THR A 494 -37.57 43.30 48.11
N THR A 495 -37.01 43.58 46.93
CA THR A 495 -37.18 42.74 45.72
C THR A 495 -35.89 42.04 45.25
N ALA A 496 -34.74 42.34 45.84
CA ALA A 496 -33.42 42.02 45.25
C ALA A 496 -32.55 41.03 46.05
N ALA A 497 -33.10 40.32 47.06
CA ALA A 497 -32.28 39.50 47.96
C ALA A 497 -32.96 38.24 48.51
N ARG A 498 -33.02 37.16 47.71
CA ARG A 498 -33.06 35.77 48.24
C ARG A 498 -32.65 34.67 47.25
N ARG A 499 -31.35 34.57 46.99
CA ARG A 499 -30.66 33.30 46.69
C ARG A 499 -29.37 33.27 47.51
N PRO A 500 -29.13 32.19 48.26
CA PRO A 500 -27.80 31.61 48.43
C PRO A 500 -27.77 30.19 47.83
N GLU A 501 -26.58 29.74 47.43
CA GLU A 501 -26.36 28.44 46.79
C GLU A 501 -26.07 27.32 47.82
N ASP A 502 -26.07 26.09 47.30
CA ASP A 502 -25.32 24.90 47.72
C ASP A 502 -25.68 24.02 48.95
N SER A 503 -25.42 22.73 48.70
CA SER A 503 -25.16 21.60 49.61
C SER A 503 -26.32 20.73 50.12
N GLU A 504 -26.36 19.51 49.57
CA GLU A 504 -26.55 18.18 50.19
C GLU A 504 -27.53 17.97 51.37
N GLY A 505 -28.42 16.98 51.22
CA GLY A 505 -29.18 16.38 52.32
C GLY A 505 -30.27 15.42 51.79
N ALA A 506 -30.34 14.20 52.32
CA ALA A 506 -31.25 13.14 51.86
C ALA A 506 -32.37 12.79 52.87
N GLU A 507 -33.16 11.78 52.50
CA GLU A 507 -34.07 10.95 53.31
C GLU A 507 -35.57 11.33 53.43
N ASP A 508 -36.38 10.31 53.11
CA ASP A 508 -37.78 9.98 53.44
C ASP A 508 -38.71 10.98 54.15
N ALA A 509 -39.92 11.16 53.58
CA ALA A 509 -41.09 10.39 54.05
C ALA A 509 -42.40 10.61 53.24
N MET A 510 -42.95 9.49 52.74
CA MET A 510 -44.37 9.08 52.70
C MET A 510 -45.58 10.06 52.57
N GLN A 511 -46.61 9.55 51.84
CA GLN A 511 -48.07 9.82 51.96
C GLN A 511 -48.63 11.15 51.39
N SER A 512 -49.85 11.22 50.82
CA SER A 512 -50.75 10.16 50.32
C SER A 512 -51.92 10.70 49.46
N GLY A 513 -52.36 9.94 48.45
CA GLY A 513 -53.67 10.07 47.78
C GLY A 513 -53.80 11.19 46.72
N GLY A 514 -54.68 11.08 45.70
CA GLY A 514 -55.40 9.89 45.21
C GLY A 514 -56.72 10.18 44.48
N ARG A 515 -56.87 9.69 43.23
CA ARG A 515 -58.12 9.61 42.40
C ARG A 515 -58.80 10.98 42.07
N ALA A 516 -59.30 11.28 40.86
CA ALA A 516 -59.79 10.41 39.77
C ALA A 516 -59.94 11.17 38.41
N LYS A 517 -60.23 10.41 37.34
CA LYS A 517 -61.30 10.60 36.32
C LYS A 517 -61.94 12.00 36.13
N SER A 518 -62.32 12.47 34.93
CA SER A 518 -62.25 11.95 33.53
C SER A 518 -63.02 12.90 32.56
N LEU A 519 -63.05 12.55 31.25
CA LEU A 519 -64.06 12.88 30.22
C LEU A 519 -63.83 14.05 29.22
N THR A 520 -63.75 13.64 27.95
CA THR A 520 -64.38 14.21 26.73
C THR A 520 -64.30 15.72 26.46
N GLY A 521 -63.52 16.07 25.44
CA GLY A 521 -63.54 17.37 24.77
C GLY A 521 -64.68 17.59 23.76
N GLN A 522 -64.47 18.52 22.83
CA GLN A 522 -65.32 18.77 21.67
C GLN A 522 -64.51 19.36 20.51
N LYS A 523 -64.87 18.99 19.27
CA LYS A 523 -64.43 19.71 18.06
C LYS A 523 -65.34 20.92 17.83
N ARG A 524 -64.76 22.06 17.44
CA ARG A 524 -65.45 23.04 16.59
C ARG A 524 -64.46 23.68 15.63
N ALA A 525 -64.93 24.04 14.44
CA ALA A 525 -64.14 24.56 13.34
C ALA A 525 -64.92 25.69 12.62
N SER A 526 -64.30 26.27 11.59
CA SER A 526 -64.75 27.39 10.73
C SER A 526 -64.14 28.77 11.15
N GLN A 527 -63.83 29.70 10.23
CA GLN A 527 -63.88 29.66 8.74
C GLN A 527 -63.13 30.83 8.06
N PHE A 528 -62.81 30.67 6.76
CA PHE A 528 -62.44 31.73 5.77
C PHE A 528 -61.09 32.47 5.98
N ALA A 529 -60.30 32.87 4.97
CA ALA A 529 -60.33 32.77 3.49
C ALA A 529 -58.85 32.84 2.96
N VAL A 530 -58.43 32.99 1.70
CA VAL A 530 -59.05 33.39 0.40
C VAL A 530 -58.51 32.51 -0.77
N LEU A 531 -58.03 33.10 -1.89
CA LEU A 531 -57.50 32.56 -3.17
C LEU A 531 -56.77 33.72 -3.90
N PRO A 532 -56.07 33.64 -5.09
CA PRO A 532 -56.26 32.78 -6.31
C PRO A 532 -55.01 31.95 -6.73
N LYS A 533 -55.03 30.89 -7.57
CA LYS A 533 -55.32 30.72 -9.04
C LYS A 533 -54.35 31.51 -9.97
N ASN A 534 -53.85 31.03 -11.13
CA ASN A 534 -54.22 29.94 -12.06
C ASN A 534 -52.97 29.16 -12.60
N LYS A 535 -52.94 28.06 -13.39
CA LYS A 535 -53.86 27.07 -14.05
C LYS A 535 -53.67 26.95 -15.59
N GLY A 536 -53.13 25.81 -16.07
CA GLY A 536 -53.26 25.30 -17.46
C GLY A 536 -51.98 25.33 -18.32
N LYS A 537 -51.82 24.50 -19.38
CA LYS A 537 -52.73 23.47 -19.96
C LYS A 537 -51.97 22.44 -20.83
N LYS A 538 -52.55 21.23 -20.97
CA LYS A 538 -52.14 20.12 -21.87
C LYS A 538 -51.82 20.54 -23.32
N LYS A 539 -50.92 19.79 -23.99
CA LYS A 539 -51.27 19.08 -25.25
C LYS A 539 -50.31 17.93 -25.61
N GLU A 540 -50.85 16.73 -25.83
CA GLU A 540 -50.15 15.60 -26.48
C GLU A 540 -50.36 15.65 -28.01
N ARG A 541 -49.46 15.03 -28.79
CA ARG A 541 -49.71 14.62 -30.17
C ARG A 541 -48.80 13.43 -30.56
N THR A 542 -49.32 12.53 -31.39
CA THR A 542 -48.82 11.15 -31.59
C THR A 542 -48.27 10.93 -33.02
N VAL A 543 -47.67 9.74 -33.25
CA VAL A 543 -47.22 9.11 -34.54
C VAL A 543 -46.06 9.83 -35.28
N THR A 544 -45.10 9.18 -35.98
CA THR A 544 -44.79 7.78 -36.40
C THR A 544 -43.26 7.51 -36.27
N GLY A 545 -42.70 6.29 -36.17
CA GLY A 545 -43.24 4.91 -36.12
C GLY A 545 -42.22 3.85 -36.65
N SER A 546 -42.43 2.54 -36.35
CA SER A 546 -41.70 1.35 -36.86
C SER A 546 -40.20 1.16 -36.48
N ALA A 547 -39.67 -0.04 -36.21
CA ALA A 547 -40.22 -1.42 -36.26
C ALA A 547 -39.51 -2.39 -35.28
N THR A 548 -40.15 -3.54 -34.98
CA THR A 548 -39.60 -4.85 -34.46
C THR A 548 -38.54 -4.81 -33.33
N ALA A 549 -38.87 -5.12 -32.06
CA ALA A 549 -39.15 -6.47 -31.48
C ALA A 549 -37.91 -7.40 -31.44
N GLY A 550 -37.50 -8.02 -30.33
CA GLY A 550 -37.94 -8.00 -28.90
C GLY A 550 -37.20 -9.10 -28.11
N GLY A 551 -37.20 -9.21 -26.78
CA GLY A 551 -37.78 -8.41 -25.68
C GLY A 551 -37.60 -9.16 -24.34
N VAL A 552 -38.13 -8.61 -23.21
CA VAL A 552 -38.17 -9.22 -21.84
C VAL A 552 -36.78 -9.27 -21.13
N ASP A 553 -36.55 -8.76 -19.91
CA ASP A 553 -37.48 -8.31 -18.83
C ASP A 553 -37.02 -7.02 -18.07
N ALA A 554 -37.70 -6.71 -16.95
CA ALA A 554 -37.73 -5.47 -16.15
C ALA A 554 -36.42 -5.02 -15.41
N PRO A 555 -36.36 -3.78 -14.82
CA PRO A 555 -35.12 -3.01 -14.66
C PRO A 555 -34.48 -2.95 -13.26
N ASN A 556 -33.22 -2.51 -13.20
CA ASN A 556 -32.51 -2.02 -12.01
C ASN A 556 -31.84 -0.64 -12.32
N ASP A 557 -32.50 0.46 -11.98
CA ASP A 557 -31.93 1.81 -12.06
C ASP A 557 -30.98 2.08 -10.88
N ALA A 558 -29.72 1.66 -11.00
CA ALA A 558 -28.68 1.90 -9.98
C ALA A 558 -27.25 2.07 -10.53
N ASP A 559 -26.87 1.37 -11.61
CA ASP A 559 -25.46 1.20 -12.02
C ASP A 559 -24.99 2.11 -13.19
N ALA A 560 -25.74 3.18 -13.47
CA ALA A 560 -25.44 4.09 -14.57
C ALA A 560 -24.20 5.01 -14.34
N GLY A 561 -23.59 4.95 -13.14
CA GLY A 561 -22.43 5.78 -12.77
C GLY A 561 -21.06 5.17 -13.09
N ALA A 562 -20.95 3.83 -13.17
CA ALA A 562 -19.66 3.13 -13.19
C ALA A 562 -19.13 2.77 -14.60
N ASN A 563 -19.99 2.81 -15.62
CA ASN A 563 -19.70 2.29 -16.97
C ASN A 563 -19.41 3.37 -18.04
N MET A 564 -19.18 4.62 -17.61
CA MET A 564 -18.87 5.73 -18.53
C MET A 564 -17.40 5.66 -18.96
N TRP A 565 -17.12 5.67 -20.26
CA TRP A 565 -15.78 5.40 -20.79
C TRP A 565 -14.80 6.53 -20.41
N PRO A 566 -13.49 6.27 -20.29
CA PRO A 566 -12.51 7.32 -19.95
C PRO A 566 -12.54 8.53 -20.90
N VAL A 567 -12.86 8.32 -22.18
CA VAL A 567 -13.05 9.39 -23.17
C VAL A 567 -14.31 10.21 -22.87
N GLU A 568 -15.43 9.57 -22.53
CA GLU A 568 -16.68 10.25 -22.15
C GLU A 568 -16.52 11.02 -20.84
N MET A 569 -15.79 10.46 -19.88
CA MET A 569 -15.43 11.15 -18.62
C MET A 569 -14.53 12.36 -18.87
N LEU A 570 -13.52 12.24 -19.74
CA LEU A 570 -12.72 13.38 -20.17
C LEU A 570 -13.59 14.43 -20.87
N THR A 571 -14.47 14.04 -21.80
CA THR A 571 -15.41 14.97 -22.45
C THR A 571 -16.35 15.68 -21.46
N ILE A 572 -16.85 15.02 -20.42
CA ILE A 572 -17.65 15.69 -19.39
C ILE A 572 -16.80 16.62 -18.49
N ILE A 573 -15.56 16.24 -18.18
CA ILE A 573 -14.61 17.10 -17.46
C ILE A 573 -14.25 18.34 -18.29
N GLU A 574 -13.94 18.18 -19.57
CA GLU A 574 -13.67 19.25 -20.54
C GLU A 574 -14.85 20.20 -20.64
N ASN A 575 -16.07 19.70 -20.86
CA ASN A 575 -17.28 20.54 -20.93
C ASN A 575 -17.53 21.31 -19.63
N LYS A 576 -17.31 20.71 -18.45
CA LYS A 576 -17.43 21.42 -17.16
C LYS A 576 -16.33 22.46 -16.94
N ILE A 577 -15.10 22.18 -17.38
CA ILE A 577 -14.00 23.15 -17.35
C ILE A 577 -14.34 24.34 -18.25
N ASP A 578 -14.88 24.09 -19.45
CA ASP A 578 -15.35 25.13 -20.37
C ASP A 578 -16.52 25.95 -19.81
N GLU A 579 -17.45 25.31 -19.10
CA GLU A 579 -18.56 25.95 -18.37
C GLU A 579 -18.02 26.87 -17.26
N TYR A 580 -17.09 26.39 -16.43
CA TYR A 580 -16.46 27.22 -15.39
C TYR A 580 -15.59 28.34 -15.97
N ILE A 581 -14.90 28.11 -17.10
CA ILE A 581 -14.13 29.16 -17.80
C ILE A 581 -15.07 30.25 -18.31
N ARG A 582 -16.26 29.92 -18.84
CA ARG A 582 -17.26 30.92 -19.22
C ARG A 582 -17.76 31.67 -17.98
N TYR A 583 -18.22 30.93 -16.96
CA TYR A 583 -18.73 31.50 -15.70
C TYR A 583 -17.76 32.49 -15.03
N ILE A 584 -16.46 32.19 -15.05
CA ILE A 584 -15.39 33.04 -14.46
C ILE A 584 -15.06 34.27 -15.33
N ASN A 585 -15.28 34.21 -16.65
CA ASN A 585 -15.04 35.34 -17.56
C ASN A 585 -16.29 36.21 -17.80
N ASP A 586 -17.49 35.68 -17.54
CA ASP A 586 -18.76 36.40 -17.68
C ASP A 586 -18.87 37.54 -16.65
N PRO A 587 -18.95 38.82 -17.07
CA PRO A 587 -18.86 39.96 -16.15
C PRO A 587 -20.08 40.12 -15.23
N GLU A 588 -21.18 39.43 -15.50
CA GLU A 588 -22.39 39.44 -14.65
C GLU A 588 -22.24 38.57 -13.39
N ASN A 589 -21.32 37.60 -13.37
CA ASN A 589 -21.11 36.69 -12.23
C ASN A 589 -20.25 37.30 -11.11
N GLY A 590 -19.82 38.56 -11.24
CA GLY A 590 -19.17 39.32 -10.16
C GLY A 590 -17.75 38.88 -9.78
N VAL A 591 -17.11 37.97 -10.53
CA VAL A 591 -15.74 37.51 -10.24
C VAL A 591 -14.75 38.63 -10.53
N GLU A 592 -14.04 39.11 -9.51
CA GLU A 592 -13.14 40.26 -9.66
C GLU A 592 -11.90 39.88 -10.52
N GLN A 593 -11.69 40.60 -11.63
CA GLN A 593 -10.58 40.34 -12.54
C GLN A 593 -9.20 40.45 -11.87
N SER A 594 -9.07 41.29 -10.83
CA SER A 594 -7.84 41.40 -10.05
C SER A 594 -7.51 40.09 -9.31
N LEU A 595 -8.54 39.40 -8.79
CA LEU A 595 -8.42 38.12 -8.09
C LEU A 595 -7.98 37.03 -9.08
N ILE A 596 -8.62 36.95 -10.25
CA ILE A 596 -8.24 36.02 -11.33
C ILE A 596 -6.76 36.22 -11.71
N MET A 597 -6.34 37.47 -11.98
CA MET A 597 -4.95 37.79 -12.29
C MET A 597 -3.98 37.44 -11.15
N SER A 598 -4.40 37.60 -9.89
CA SER A 598 -3.59 37.25 -8.72
C SER A 598 -3.37 35.74 -8.60
N VAL A 599 -4.42 34.93 -8.81
CA VAL A 599 -4.38 33.46 -8.74
C VAL A 599 -3.52 32.89 -9.88
N ILE A 600 -3.69 33.40 -11.11
CA ILE A 600 -2.83 33.05 -12.25
C ILE A 600 -1.35 33.36 -11.92
N LYS A 601 -1.07 34.55 -11.37
CA LYS A 601 0.28 34.98 -10.98
C LYS A 601 0.87 34.18 -9.82
N ILE A 602 0.05 33.56 -8.97
CA ILE A 602 0.49 32.61 -7.93
C ILE A 602 0.83 31.25 -8.55
N ARG A 603 -0.07 30.68 -9.37
CA ARG A 603 0.17 29.39 -10.05
C ARG A 603 1.37 29.43 -11.02
N ASP A 604 1.60 30.55 -11.70
CA ASP A 604 2.77 30.73 -12.56
C ASP A 604 4.08 30.83 -11.74
N LYS A 605 4.09 31.54 -10.60
CA LYS A 605 5.22 31.53 -9.65
C LYS A 605 5.52 30.11 -9.14
N GLU A 606 4.50 29.34 -8.82
CA GLU A 606 4.58 27.96 -8.34
C GLU A 606 5.17 27.04 -9.42
N ARG A 607 4.64 27.07 -10.65
CA ARG A 607 5.19 26.33 -11.79
C ARG A 607 6.65 26.68 -12.06
N ARG A 608 6.99 27.98 -12.03
CA ARG A 608 8.40 28.46 -12.13
C ARG A 608 9.27 28.06 -10.94
N HIS A 609 8.70 27.73 -9.79
CA HIS A 609 9.45 27.20 -8.64
C HIS A 609 9.71 25.70 -8.82
N GLN A 610 8.67 24.92 -9.12
CA GLN A 610 8.77 23.48 -9.43
C GLN A 610 9.77 23.21 -10.55
N ALA A 611 9.69 23.94 -11.67
CA ALA A 611 10.65 23.82 -12.78
C ALA A 611 12.11 24.12 -12.36
N ARG A 612 12.34 25.04 -11.41
CA ARG A 612 13.69 25.31 -10.86
C ARG A 612 14.16 24.21 -9.92
N VAL A 613 13.26 23.58 -9.15
CA VAL A 613 13.59 22.43 -8.30
C VAL A 613 14.01 21.24 -9.17
N VAL A 614 13.17 20.84 -10.13
CA VAL A 614 13.47 19.75 -11.07
C VAL A 614 14.78 19.99 -11.85
N GLN A 615 15.04 21.24 -12.26
CA GLN A 615 16.29 21.57 -12.96
C GLN A 615 17.53 21.58 -12.05
N LEU A 616 17.37 21.83 -10.74
CA LEU A 616 18.45 21.66 -9.75
C LEU A 616 18.70 20.17 -9.45
N GLU A 617 17.65 19.37 -9.36
CA GLU A 617 17.73 17.92 -9.18
C GLU A 617 18.39 17.24 -10.39
N ARG A 618 17.97 17.57 -11.63
CA ARG A 618 18.61 17.10 -12.88
C ARG A 618 20.11 17.43 -12.88
N GLN A 619 20.50 18.60 -12.36
CA GLN A 619 21.92 18.97 -12.20
C GLN A 619 22.64 18.23 -11.07
N SER A 620 21.99 17.94 -9.94
CA SER A 620 22.60 17.16 -8.86
C SER A 620 22.86 15.73 -9.31
N ILE A 621 21.85 15.07 -9.89
CA ILE A 621 21.95 13.73 -10.46
C ILE A 621 23.06 13.65 -11.51
N GLU A 622 23.20 14.65 -12.39
CA GLU A 622 24.28 14.67 -13.39
C GLU A 622 25.67 14.90 -12.77
N ARG A 623 25.79 15.66 -11.66
CA ARG A 623 27.05 15.83 -10.91
C ARG A 623 27.41 14.56 -10.15
N GLU A 624 26.45 13.95 -9.47
CA GLU A 624 26.58 12.69 -8.75
C GLU A 624 26.93 11.54 -9.70
N GLU A 625 26.32 11.47 -10.88
CA GLU A 625 26.70 10.47 -11.88
C GLU A 625 28.10 10.73 -12.45
N ARG A 626 28.49 11.99 -12.73
CA ARG A 626 29.89 12.30 -13.11
C ARG A 626 30.87 11.84 -12.04
N ASN A 627 30.56 12.08 -10.76
CA ASN A 627 31.38 11.63 -9.63
C ASN A 627 31.41 10.10 -9.52
N ARG A 628 30.26 9.41 -9.63
CA ARG A 628 30.14 7.95 -9.65
C ARG A 628 30.98 7.32 -10.76
N ARG A 629 30.85 7.83 -12.00
CA ARG A 629 31.64 7.38 -13.17
C ARG A 629 33.12 7.71 -13.04
N ALA A 630 33.51 8.73 -12.27
CA ALA A 630 34.91 9.01 -11.96
C ALA A 630 35.48 8.05 -10.90
N LEU A 631 34.70 7.75 -9.86
CA LEU A 631 35.04 6.78 -8.82
C LEU A 631 35.16 5.36 -9.36
N GLU A 632 34.22 4.94 -10.21
CA GLU A 632 34.25 3.65 -10.90
C GLU A 632 35.51 3.49 -11.76
N ARG A 633 35.91 4.54 -12.49
CA ARG A 633 37.16 4.55 -13.28
C ARG A 633 38.43 4.51 -12.43
N SER A 634 38.41 5.01 -11.19
CA SER A 634 39.57 4.94 -10.29
C SER A 634 39.65 3.61 -9.53
N GLN A 635 38.51 2.95 -9.30
CA GLN A 635 38.41 1.59 -8.75
C GLN A 635 38.69 0.49 -9.79
N ALA A 636 38.47 0.77 -11.08
CA ALA A 636 38.73 -0.18 -12.15
C ALA A 636 40.22 -0.61 -12.21
N PRO A 637 40.54 -1.92 -12.27
CA PRO A 637 41.91 -2.41 -12.20
C PRO A 637 42.74 -1.94 -13.40
N VAL A 638 43.90 -1.32 -13.11
CA VAL A 638 44.75 -0.67 -14.13
C VAL A 638 45.40 -1.70 -15.07
N VAL A 639 44.76 -1.96 -16.21
CA VAL A 639 45.26 -2.88 -17.25
C VAL A 639 46.52 -2.31 -17.93
N ARG A 640 47.68 -2.65 -17.38
CA ARG A 640 48.99 -2.32 -17.96
C ARG A 640 49.24 -3.09 -19.26
N ARG A 641 48.81 -2.52 -20.39
CA ARG A 641 49.20 -2.98 -21.74
C ARG A 641 50.73 -2.96 -21.88
N ARG A 642 51.34 -4.10 -22.19
CA ARG A 642 52.79 -4.20 -22.50
C ARG A 642 53.03 -3.87 -23.97
N GLY A 643 54.09 -3.09 -24.22
CA GLY A 643 54.47 -2.64 -25.57
C GLY A 643 54.01 -1.21 -25.88
N LYS A 644 54.66 -0.56 -26.85
CA LYS A 644 54.26 0.77 -27.35
C LYS A 644 52.97 0.63 -28.18
N PRO A 645 51.95 1.50 -28.01
CA PRO A 645 50.77 1.50 -28.86
C PRO A 645 51.16 1.67 -30.34
N ILE A 646 50.48 0.94 -31.24
CA ILE A 646 50.63 1.16 -32.68
C ILE A 646 49.93 2.47 -33.02
N MET A 647 50.74 3.52 -33.20
CA MET A 647 50.31 4.80 -33.75
C MET A 647 49.98 4.62 -35.23
N TRP A 648 48.69 4.50 -35.54
CA TRP A 648 48.20 4.69 -36.90
C TRP A 648 48.59 6.10 -37.35
N ARG A 649 49.52 6.19 -38.31
CA ARG A 649 49.86 7.48 -38.92
C ARG A 649 48.61 8.02 -39.60
N SER A 650 48.33 9.31 -39.41
CA SER A 650 47.33 10.01 -40.23
C SER A 650 47.67 9.78 -41.69
N ARG A 651 46.67 9.39 -42.49
CA ARG A 651 46.82 9.43 -43.95
C ARG A 651 47.04 10.90 -44.33
N PRO A 652 47.95 11.22 -45.28
CA PRO A 652 48.08 12.59 -45.76
C PRO A 652 46.73 13.07 -46.30
N PRO A 653 46.41 14.37 -46.18
CA PRO A 653 45.18 14.92 -46.77
C PRO A 653 45.14 14.61 -48.26
N VAL A 654 44.09 13.91 -48.70
CA VAL A 654 43.84 13.66 -50.12
C VAL A 654 42.90 14.75 -50.59
N GLU A 655 43.37 15.62 -51.49
CA GLU A 655 42.55 16.64 -52.15
C GLU A 655 41.66 15.98 -53.23
N THR A 656 40.61 15.29 -52.79
CA THR A 656 39.49 14.91 -53.66
C THR A 656 38.46 16.02 -53.69
N ALA A 657 38.11 16.47 -54.89
CA ALA A 657 37.10 17.51 -55.14
C ALA A 657 35.70 17.12 -54.63
N HIS A 658 34.76 18.07 -54.64
CA HIS A 658 33.38 17.88 -54.19
C HIS A 658 32.70 16.63 -54.79
N GLY A 659 32.52 15.61 -53.95
CA GLY A 659 31.65 14.46 -54.18
C GLY A 659 30.82 14.21 -52.93
N THR A 660 29.51 14.08 -53.08
CA THR A 660 28.57 13.86 -51.97
C THR A 660 28.58 12.41 -51.50
N GLU A 661 29.33 12.10 -50.46
CA GLU A 661 29.26 10.80 -49.76
C GLU A 661 28.74 10.96 -48.33
N VAL A 662 27.54 10.41 -48.08
CA VAL A 662 26.91 10.38 -46.75
C VAL A 662 27.57 9.30 -45.89
N LYS A 663 28.37 9.71 -44.91
CA LYS A 663 28.95 8.79 -43.92
C LYS A 663 27.93 8.47 -42.83
N GLN A 664 27.33 7.29 -42.90
CA GLN A 664 26.55 6.73 -41.79
C GLN A 664 27.49 6.39 -40.62
N GLY A 665 27.46 7.22 -39.56
CA GLY A 665 27.94 6.82 -38.25
C GLY A 665 26.90 5.93 -37.53
N PRO A 666 27.29 5.20 -36.47
CA PRO A 666 26.34 4.43 -35.67
C PRO A 666 25.33 5.39 -35.01
N VAL A 667 24.05 5.18 -35.29
CA VAL A 667 22.96 5.98 -34.69
C VAL A 667 22.82 5.60 -33.22
N THR A 668 23.48 6.34 -32.34
CA THR A 668 23.02 6.43 -30.95
C THR A 668 21.73 7.25 -30.95
N THR A 669 20.61 6.61 -30.63
CA THR A 669 19.32 7.27 -30.43
C THR A 669 19.40 8.20 -29.22
N LYS A 670 19.78 9.45 -29.48
CA LYS A 670 19.34 10.55 -28.63
C LYS A 670 17.88 10.79 -28.99
N GLU A 671 17.00 10.47 -28.05
CA GLU A 671 15.65 11.03 -28.04
C GLU A 671 15.80 12.55 -28.00
N ALA A 672 15.07 13.27 -28.85
CA ALA A 672 15.09 14.72 -28.85
C ALA A 672 14.14 15.20 -27.73
N ASP A 673 14.66 15.95 -26.75
CA ASP A 673 13.84 16.62 -25.74
C ASP A 673 12.76 17.47 -26.47
N GLN A 674 11.47 17.16 -26.28
CA GLN A 674 10.35 17.81 -26.99
C GLN A 674 9.96 19.18 -26.38
N ASP A 675 10.80 19.74 -25.51
CA ASP A 675 10.48 20.88 -24.65
C ASP A 675 10.79 22.26 -25.27
N GLU A 676 11.54 22.35 -26.38
CA GLU A 676 11.96 23.64 -26.96
C GLU A 676 10.86 24.39 -27.74
N GLU A 677 9.69 23.78 -27.99
CA GLU A 677 8.57 24.47 -28.65
C GLU A 677 7.74 25.35 -27.70
N PHE A 678 7.99 25.31 -26.38
CA PHE A 678 7.25 26.08 -25.37
C PHE A 678 7.73 27.55 -25.17
N PHE A 679 8.81 27.97 -25.84
CA PHE A 679 9.36 29.34 -25.71
C PHE A 679 9.62 30.02 -27.06
N ARG A 680 8.54 30.33 -27.79
CA ARG A 680 8.50 31.27 -28.92
C ARG A 680 7.32 32.23 -28.81
#